data_AF-A0A7S4S8W3-F1
#
_entry.id   AF-A0A7S4S8W3-F1
#
_cell.length_a   1.000
_cell.length_b   1.000
_cell.length_c   1.000
_cell.angle_alpha   90.00
_cell.angle_beta   90.00
_cell.angle_gamma   90.00
#
_symmetry.space_group_name_H-M   'P 1'
#
loop_
_entity.id
_entity.type
_entity.pdbx_description
1 polymer ?
#
loop_
_entity_poly.entity_id
_entity_poly.type
_entity_poly.pdbx_seq_one_letter_code
_entity_poly.pdbx_strand_id
1 'polypeptide(L)'
;EGSALAELKEKLKRQGPLQLRKLEEERHVLLPAFEQECMQRTLATMRSTEEVARAGVERPLLCQRLRERRALSPAILSDERTVVRMELAASSPMVALAAEAVLEPKSDLQDGRFHRDRRQMLAAVRNSGRALRFAARELQDDRELVMAAVKQDGSALKYASGRLRADPEVAMAALRQEGLAFKFAAPALRADRDFVLRAIDAEGGWVCKYADACLRSDREFVSAAARLDSQALSYAPEGLRGDRELMLALLPHSCGALWHAPEALRSDEAFALAAVGAEAACLALLAPTLRSSAAFVAAAVAKDPRALRFADDGLRGDEAFVTAAIKRDGLCLLYAADGLRGSRDFVRDAMGWDTAALLYAPAALRSDQDFVLSCLGAHGVAALKHASGGLRADRDFVLRVTDIDPSVLRHVPAELRSDRGFLLRCVQRHASAFTTLPEDVRLDRGFLLEAVGADSAVVRYAPQEVRADRAFLLQALGFDGSALKHAAPEVLRDRGFVLEAVGREPTALKHAPHELRSDRGFVLEATGRRSGAFRYAADELVADRDMVLAVAAQSGQEEPASAFKYASEEVRNDRGAVLAGVGRDVSVLKHAGEALLRSREFILDALRVDAASLKYAAEELQQDRGFVLAAVGQEGRALKHARAAFQADPEVALAALGSGSSRARYAAGELFRSAQFLGSAVRLSGGSVLRYAPREVCADRELMLGALGAERSALKHMPPEARADRELVLAAIQRDPHTLGFASEELRRDRELVLEAVAQDGTALEFASEELRADRAFALEAVDRDGAAMAGVTKGLRADVGFLLDAVALDGAVLKHVDEVLRRDRGFLLEAFRRNSACLKHAAPEVRGDRAFLLQAVAEDGSALRYASKGLRADREFLLAAVQQNCQCLRHVPEELRGDRGFALDAVNLDSSSLRYAPKGLLADKEFMLMAVKQDVDSLVHADASLLGDAHFMLQAMEDHVSALDYASKALTESRDFMLDALRQNSLARHHLPSLRGDLKFEVQAMEESRSAFAHAASELRADAEFVLRAGKLDRRALHHAVPAVYEDPNFLVSAAKYDPSVLRHARTALRADRSFMLKVAASNGSAPRSAEGGQAG
;
A
#
# COMPACT_ATOMS: atom_id res chain seq x y z
N GLU A 1 -35.40 -16.16 -11.21
CA GLU A 1 -35.48 -15.24 -10.06
C GLU A 1 -35.96 -13.82 -10.41
N GLY A 2 -35.69 -13.26 -11.60
CA GLY A 2 -36.09 -11.87 -11.93
C GLY A 2 -37.58 -11.61 -12.24
N SER A 3 -38.35 -12.61 -12.72
CA SER A 3 -39.75 -12.42 -13.17
C SER A 3 -40.78 -12.40 -12.03
N ALA A 4 -40.53 -13.12 -10.93
CA ALA A 4 -41.48 -13.21 -9.80
C ALA A 4 -41.41 -11.99 -8.86
N LEU A 5 -40.26 -11.30 -8.83
CA LEU A 5 -40.03 -10.14 -7.97
C LEU A 5 -40.71 -8.86 -8.50
N ALA A 6 -40.97 -8.80 -9.82
CA ALA A 6 -41.64 -7.67 -10.46
C ALA A 6 -43.16 -7.68 -10.24
N GLU A 7 -43.79 -8.86 -10.28
CA GLU A 7 -45.22 -9.03 -9.95
C GLU A 7 -45.53 -8.76 -8.47
N LEU A 8 -44.59 -9.08 -7.58
CA LEU A 8 -44.74 -8.81 -6.14
C LEU A 8 -44.70 -7.30 -5.83
N LYS A 9 -43.83 -6.54 -6.52
CA LYS A 9 -43.67 -5.10 -6.35
C LYS A 9 -44.85 -4.27 -6.87
N GLU A 10 -45.56 -4.75 -7.88
CA GLU A 10 -46.77 -4.12 -8.44
C GLU A 10 -47.99 -4.36 -7.52
N LYS A 11 -48.11 -5.57 -6.94
CA LYS A 11 -49.15 -5.89 -5.94
C LYS A 11 -48.97 -5.14 -4.62
N LEU A 12 -47.73 -4.93 -4.17
CA LEU A 12 -47.39 -4.19 -2.94
C LEU A 12 -47.65 -2.67 -3.01
N LYS A 13 -47.79 -2.08 -4.21
CA LYS A 13 -48.08 -0.65 -4.38
C LYS A 13 -49.57 -0.29 -4.20
N ARG A 14 -50.49 -1.25 -4.27
CA ARG A 14 -51.95 -0.99 -4.30
C ARG A 14 -52.65 -1.09 -2.93
N GLN A 15 -51.95 -1.47 -1.86
CA GLN A 15 -52.56 -1.63 -0.54
C GLN A 15 -51.78 -0.83 0.50
N GLY A 16 -52.44 0.18 1.09
CA GLY A 16 -51.85 1.17 1.99
C GLY A 16 -51.37 0.63 3.35
N PRO A 17 -50.88 1.51 4.25
CA PRO A 17 -49.90 1.20 5.30
C PRO A 17 -50.42 0.38 6.51
N LEU A 18 -51.65 -0.14 6.46
CA LEU A 18 -52.36 -0.67 7.62
C LEU A 18 -52.55 -2.20 7.64
N GLN A 19 -52.00 -2.93 6.66
CA GLN A 19 -51.93 -4.41 6.70
C GLN A 19 -50.51 -4.98 6.92
N LEU A 20 -49.48 -4.13 7.04
CA LEU A 20 -48.10 -4.54 7.29
C LEU A 20 -47.89 -5.15 8.69
N ARG A 21 -48.65 -4.72 9.71
CA ARG A 21 -48.52 -5.24 11.07
C ARG A 21 -49.02 -6.68 11.25
N LYS A 22 -49.92 -7.17 10.40
CA LYS A 22 -50.42 -8.56 10.46
C LYS A 22 -49.57 -9.56 9.66
N LEU A 23 -48.69 -9.09 8.78
CA LEU A 23 -47.71 -9.93 8.07
C LEU A 23 -46.32 -9.94 8.72
N GLU A 24 -46.05 -9.02 9.66
CA GLU A 24 -44.88 -9.08 10.53
C GLU A 24 -45.06 -10.09 11.69
N GLU A 25 -46.30 -10.39 12.09
CA GLU A 25 -46.61 -11.35 13.15
C GLU A 25 -46.55 -12.84 12.71
N GLU A 26 -46.46 -13.14 11.41
CA GLU A 26 -46.34 -14.51 10.88
C GLU A 26 -44.94 -14.86 10.31
N ARG A 27 -43.91 -14.07 10.62
CA ARG A 27 -42.52 -14.37 10.22
C ARG A 27 -41.84 -15.48 11.05
N HIS A 28 -42.51 -16.01 12.08
CA HIS A 28 -41.92 -17.01 12.98
C HIS A 28 -42.12 -18.48 12.56
N VAL A 29 -42.57 -18.76 11.33
CA VAL A 29 -42.77 -20.16 10.84
C VAL A 29 -41.85 -20.55 9.65
N LEU A 30 -40.96 -19.68 9.18
CA LEU A 30 -39.88 -20.09 8.26
C LEU A 30 -38.55 -19.41 8.63
N LEU A 31 -37.54 -20.24 8.91
CA LEU A 31 -36.16 -19.97 9.37
C LEU A 31 -35.94 -19.82 10.88
N PRO A 32 -36.00 -20.97 11.59
CA PRO A 32 -34.92 -21.34 12.49
C PRO A 32 -34.28 -22.66 12.02
N ALA A 33 -33.44 -22.54 11.00
CA ALA A 33 -32.47 -23.55 10.56
C ALA A 33 -31.31 -22.88 9.80
N PHE A 34 -30.74 -21.80 10.34
CA PHE A 34 -29.37 -21.37 9.99
C PHE A 34 -28.70 -20.53 11.09
N GLU A 35 -29.21 -20.61 12.32
CA GLU A 35 -28.55 -20.09 13.53
C GLU A 35 -27.29 -20.86 13.94
N GLN A 36 -26.81 -21.80 13.13
CA GLN A 36 -25.42 -22.30 13.24
C GLN A 36 -24.44 -21.54 12.33
N GLU A 37 -24.85 -20.36 11.89
CA GLU A 37 -24.00 -19.22 11.57
C GLU A 37 -23.26 -18.66 12.82
N CYS A 38 -23.17 -19.44 13.90
CA CYS A 38 -21.94 -19.60 14.70
C CYS A 38 -20.65 -19.71 13.85
N MET A 39 -20.75 -20.07 12.57
CA MET A 39 -19.65 -19.95 11.60
C MET A 39 -19.11 -18.51 11.45
N GLN A 40 -19.90 -17.48 11.78
CA GLN A 40 -19.43 -16.08 11.73
C GLN A 40 -18.36 -15.72 12.77
N ARG A 41 -18.16 -16.49 13.85
CA ARG A 41 -17.10 -16.15 14.83
C ARG A 41 -15.73 -16.78 14.55
N THR A 42 -15.67 -17.86 13.78
CA THR A 42 -14.41 -18.52 13.40
C THR A 42 -13.89 -18.02 12.05
N LEU A 43 -14.79 -17.59 11.15
CA LEU A 43 -14.45 -17.03 9.84
C LEU A 43 -13.87 -15.61 9.89
N ALA A 44 -14.00 -14.87 11.01
CA ALA A 44 -13.44 -13.52 11.12
C ALA A 44 -11.95 -13.50 11.52
N THR A 45 -11.43 -14.57 12.14
CA THR A 45 -10.02 -14.72 12.53
C THR A 45 -9.23 -15.63 11.58
N MET A 46 -9.89 -16.49 10.80
CA MET A 46 -9.24 -17.29 9.74
C MET A 46 -9.17 -16.57 8.37
N ARG A 47 -9.80 -15.39 8.24
CA ARG A 47 -9.80 -14.55 7.03
C ARG A 47 -8.51 -13.76 6.77
N SER A 48 -7.42 -14.00 7.49
CA SER A 48 -6.16 -13.26 7.28
C SER A 48 -4.92 -14.08 6.92
N THR A 49 -4.94 -15.42 6.89
CA THR A 49 -3.68 -16.18 6.72
C THR A 49 -3.71 -17.47 5.88
N GLU A 50 -4.85 -18.01 5.42
CA GLU A 50 -4.87 -19.36 4.79
C GLU A 50 -5.41 -19.49 3.34
N GLU A 51 -5.80 -18.42 2.64
CA GLU A 51 -6.35 -18.52 1.25
C GLU A 51 -5.47 -17.93 0.12
N VAL A 52 -4.19 -17.62 0.37
CA VAL A 52 -3.22 -17.34 -0.73
C VAL A 52 -2.33 -18.55 -1.04
N ALA A 53 -2.46 -19.66 -0.30
CA ALA A 53 -1.60 -20.83 -0.49
C ALA A 53 -2.37 -22.15 -0.35
N ARG A 54 -3.22 -22.51 -1.33
CA ARG A 54 -3.47 -23.90 -1.72
C ARG A 54 -4.18 -24.04 -3.07
N ALA A 55 -3.34 -24.22 -4.10
CA ALA A 55 -3.51 -25.03 -5.32
C ALA A 55 -4.61 -24.62 -6.33
N GLY A 56 -4.36 -24.41 -7.63
CA GLY A 56 -3.25 -24.94 -8.42
C GLY A 56 -3.32 -26.46 -8.56
N VAL A 57 -4.42 -26.99 -9.13
CA VAL A 57 -4.51 -28.12 -10.09
C VAL A 57 -5.99 -28.53 -10.24
N GLU A 58 -6.64 -28.09 -11.32
CA GLU A 58 -7.61 -28.89 -12.11
C GLU A 58 -7.59 -28.33 -13.55
N ARG A 59 -6.63 -28.82 -14.33
CA ARG A 59 -6.36 -28.37 -15.72
C ARG A 59 -6.89 -29.24 -16.88
N PRO A 60 -7.64 -30.36 -16.73
CA PRO A 60 -8.17 -31.08 -17.90
C PRO A 60 -9.68 -30.93 -18.23
N LEU A 61 -10.48 -30.11 -17.53
CA LEU A 61 -11.91 -29.90 -17.88
C LEU A 61 -12.22 -28.55 -18.57
N LEU A 62 -11.29 -27.60 -18.54
CA LEU A 62 -11.44 -26.29 -19.20
C LEU A 62 -11.17 -26.36 -20.72
N CYS A 63 -10.36 -27.32 -21.17
CA CYS A 63 -10.02 -27.56 -22.57
C CYS A 63 -11.14 -28.24 -23.38
N GLN A 64 -12.16 -28.80 -22.69
CA GLN A 64 -13.32 -29.42 -23.34
C GLN A 64 -14.42 -28.37 -23.64
N ARG A 65 -14.54 -27.31 -22.82
CA ARG A 65 -15.53 -26.24 -23.01
C ARG A 65 -15.08 -25.13 -23.98
N LEU A 66 -13.78 -25.01 -24.24
CA LEU A 66 -13.24 -24.09 -25.24
C LEU A 66 -13.22 -24.67 -26.67
N ARG A 67 -13.67 -25.93 -26.85
CA ARG A 67 -13.79 -26.61 -28.17
C ARG A 67 -15.16 -26.51 -28.83
N GLU A 68 -16.18 -25.92 -28.18
CA GLU A 68 -17.56 -25.86 -28.72
C GLU A 68 -18.01 -24.48 -29.23
N ARG A 69 -17.12 -23.48 -29.30
CA ARG A 69 -17.44 -22.22 -30.01
C ARG A 69 -16.42 -21.93 -31.11
N ARG A 70 -16.54 -22.69 -32.20
CA ARG A 70 -16.04 -22.28 -33.51
C ARG A 70 -16.98 -21.26 -34.14
N ALA A 71 -16.42 -20.16 -34.63
CA ALA A 71 -16.81 -19.56 -35.90
C ALA A 71 -15.55 -19.17 -36.69
N LEU A 72 -15.29 -19.96 -37.74
CA LEU A 72 -14.62 -19.62 -39.01
C LEU A 72 -13.11 -19.32 -39.04
N SER A 73 -12.32 -20.39 -39.21
CA SER A 73 -11.75 -20.85 -40.50
C SER A 73 -10.24 -21.19 -40.43
N PRO A 74 -9.79 -22.28 -41.09
CA PRO A 74 -8.48 -22.90 -40.85
C PRO A 74 -7.50 -22.71 -42.03
N ALA A 75 -6.24 -22.38 -41.73
CA ALA A 75 -5.16 -22.61 -42.67
C ALA A 75 -3.84 -22.89 -41.92
N ILE A 76 -3.39 -24.13 -42.09
CA ILE A 76 -2.00 -24.59 -42.03
C ILE A 76 -1.48 -24.93 -40.62
N LEU A 77 -1.83 -26.15 -40.21
CA LEU A 77 -0.87 -27.10 -39.66
C LEU A 77 0.30 -27.27 -40.64
N SER A 78 1.52 -26.96 -40.21
CA SER A 78 2.72 -27.75 -40.48
C SER A 78 3.94 -27.00 -39.93
N ASP A 79 4.47 -27.41 -38.78
CA ASP A 79 5.73 -28.18 -38.76
C ASP A 79 6.24 -28.40 -37.31
N GLU A 80 6.61 -29.64 -37.03
CA GLU A 80 6.93 -30.22 -35.72
C GLU A 80 8.39 -29.95 -35.29
N ARG A 81 8.77 -28.69 -35.07
CA ARG A 81 10.12 -28.38 -34.53
C ARG A 81 10.18 -27.40 -33.36
N THR A 82 9.05 -27.12 -32.72
CA THR A 82 8.98 -26.13 -31.62
C THR A 82 8.16 -26.61 -30.43
N VAL A 83 8.25 -27.89 -30.07
CA VAL A 83 7.53 -28.49 -28.93
C VAL A 83 8.42 -28.67 -27.68
N VAL A 84 9.64 -28.11 -27.66
CA VAL A 84 10.54 -28.09 -26.47
C VAL A 84 10.79 -26.68 -25.91
N ARG A 85 10.11 -25.65 -26.41
CA ARG A 85 10.18 -24.30 -25.83
C ARG A 85 8.81 -23.63 -25.89
N MET A 86 7.91 -23.93 -24.94
CA MET A 86 6.85 -23.01 -24.46
C MET A 86 5.89 -23.68 -23.45
N GLU A 87 6.39 -24.14 -22.31
CA GLU A 87 5.57 -24.38 -21.10
C GLU A 87 6.27 -23.89 -19.80
N LEU A 88 7.01 -22.78 -19.89
CA LEU A 88 7.59 -22.09 -18.72
C LEU A 88 7.36 -20.59 -18.84
N ALA A 89 6.11 -20.17 -18.62
CA ALA A 89 5.77 -18.79 -18.30
C ALA A 89 4.54 -18.75 -17.39
N ALA A 90 4.73 -18.99 -16.09
CA ALA A 90 3.90 -18.42 -15.03
C ALA A 90 4.64 -18.62 -13.70
N SER A 91 4.68 -17.57 -12.87
CA SER A 91 5.28 -17.51 -11.52
C SER A 91 6.80 -17.24 -11.46
N SER A 92 7.20 -16.04 -11.87
CA SER A 92 8.43 -15.43 -11.36
C SER A 92 8.24 -13.94 -11.16
N PRO A 93 8.25 -13.43 -9.91
CA PRO A 93 8.45 -12.02 -9.65
C PRO A 93 9.96 -11.75 -9.82
N MET A 94 10.37 -11.50 -11.05
CA MET A 94 11.78 -11.19 -11.39
C MET A 94 11.87 -9.93 -12.26
N VAL A 95 11.05 -8.91 -11.97
CA VAL A 95 11.25 -7.54 -12.50
C VAL A 95 10.86 -6.43 -11.49
N ALA A 96 10.34 -6.75 -10.30
CA ALA A 96 9.89 -5.74 -9.33
C ALA A 96 10.99 -5.30 -8.33
N LEU A 97 12.16 -4.91 -8.83
CA LEU A 97 13.17 -4.20 -8.01
C LEU A 97 13.91 -3.14 -8.84
N ALA A 98 13.18 -2.10 -9.26
CA ALA A 98 13.79 -0.84 -9.66
C ALA A 98 12.83 0.37 -9.63
N ALA A 99 11.78 0.33 -8.81
CA ALA A 99 10.84 1.44 -8.71
C ALA A 99 10.35 1.62 -7.27
N GLU A 100 11.13 2.37 -6.50
CA GLU A 100 10.63 3.24 -5.43
C GLU A 100 11.74 4.22 -5.04
N ALA A 101 11.36 5.48 -4.82
CA ALA A 101 12.13 6.71 -4.54
C ALA A 101 11.97 7.78 -5.63
N VAL A 102 10.79 8.42 -5.63
CA VAL A 102 10.61 9.84 -5.98
C VAL A 102 10.49 10.58 -4.64
N LEU A 103 11.41 11.53 -4.41
CA LEU A 103 11.38 12.72 -3.53
C LEU A 103 12.85 13.17 -3.32
N GLU A 104 13.46 13.85 -4.32
CA GLU A 104 13.93 15.28 -4.28
C GLU A 104 15.41 15.42 -3.81
N PRO A 105 16.26 16.38 -4.29
CA PRO A 105 15.93 17.67 -4.91
C PRO A 105 16.59 17.95 -6.29
N LYS A 106 16.11 19.02 -6.93
CA LYS A 106 16.61 19.61 -8.19
C LYS A 106 17.95 20.35 -8.03
N SER A 107 18.68 20.34 -9.15
CA SER A 107 19.50 21.42 -9.77
C SER A 107 20.90 21.84 -9.33
N ASP A 108 21.57 21.27 -8.32
CA ASP A 108 22.94 21.76 -7.97
C ASP A 108 24.09 20.74 -8.08
N LEU A 109 23.87 19.56 -8.68
CA LEU A 109 24.85 18.46 -8.64
C LEU A 109 25.82 18.37 -9.85
N GLN A 110 25.74 19.29 -10.82
CA GLN A 110 26.53 19.23 -12.07
C GLN A 110 27.79 20.10 -12.09
N ASP A 111 28.05 20.87 -11.03
CA ASP A 111 29.38 21.42 -10.81
C ASP A 111 30.22 20.39 -10.07
N GLY A 112 31.39 20.03 -10.61
CA GLY A 112 32.32 18.98 -10.14
C GLY A 112 32.91 19.15 -8.73
N ARG A 113 32.15 19.69 -7.77
CA ARG A 113 32.51 19.88 -6.35
C ARG A 113 31.72 18.94 -5.41
N PHE A 114 30.52 18.46 -5.79
CA PHE A 114 29.61 17.72 -4.88
C PHE A 114 30.00 16.26 -4.61
N HIS A 115 30.65 15.55 -5.55
CA HIS A 115 30.96 14.12 -5.39
C HIS A 115 32.00 13.81 -4.29
N ARG A 116 32.72 14.84 -3.83
CA ARG A 116 33.74 14.73 -2.78
C ARG A 116 33.32 15.40 -1.46
N ASP A 117 32.24 16.19 -1.43
CA ASP A 117 31.77 16.82 -0.21
C ASP A 117 30.88 15.87 0.60
N ARG A 118 31.48 15.31 1.65
CA ARG A 118 30.85 14.40 2.60
C ARG A 118 29.55 14.95 3.20
N ARG A 119 29.47 16.25 3.53
CA ARG A 119 28.30 16.82 4.23
C ARG A 119 27.09 16.91 3.30
N GLN A 120 27.32 17.33 2.07
CA GLN A 120 26.28 17.43 1.05
C GLN A 120 25.81 16.04 0.61
N MET A 121 26.74 15.10 0.44
CA MET A 121 26.40 13.71 0.13
C MET A 121 25.59 13.05 1.25
N LEU A 122 25.90 13.33 2.52
CA LEU A 122 25.14 12.81 3.66
C LEU A 122 23.71 13.37 3.71
N ALA A 123 23.49 14.63 3.29
CA ALA A 123 22.15 15.20 3.13
C ALA A 123 21.37 14.54 1.98
N ALA A 124 22.02 14.31 0.83
CA ALA A 124 21.40 13.63 -0.32
C ALA A 124 21.01 12.18 0.00
N VAL A 125 21.88 11.46 0.73
CA VAL A 125 21.66 10.09 1.16
C VAL A 125 20.50 9.96 2.17
N ARG A 126 20.27 10.98 3.01
CA ARG A 126 19.11 11.01 3.92
C ARG A 126 17.77 11.15 3.20
N ASN A 127 17.75 11.81 2.04
CA ASN A 127 16.55 11.94 1.21
C ASN A 127 16.35 10.70 0.31
N SER A 128 17.45 10.15 -0.22
CA SER A 128 17.43 8.92 -1.01
C SER A 128 18.72 8.12 -0.82
N GLY A 129 18.63 6.94 -0.20
CA GLY A 129 19.77 6.06 0.06
C GLY A 129 20.48 5.62 -1.22
N ARG A 130 19.77 5.58 -2.36
CA ARG A 130 20.36 5.32 -3.69
C ARG A 130 21.26 6.44 -4.21
N ALA A 131 21.25 7.62 -3.60
CA ALA A 131 22.18 8.70 -3.93
C ALA A 131 23.64 8.30 -3.74
N LEU A 132 23.91 7.30 -2.87
CA LEU A 132 25.23 6.71 -2.65
C LEU A 132 25.94 6.27 -3.95
N ARG A 133 25.18 5.88 -4.99
CA ARG A 133 25.74 5.49 -6.30
C ARG A 133 26.54 6.59 -7.00
N PHE A 134 26.28 7.85 -6.65
CA PHE A 134 26.95 9.02 -7.19
C PHE A 134 28.08 9.55 -6.30
N ALA A 135 28.30 8.95 -5.12
CA ALA A 135 29.38 9.34 -4.25
C ALA A 135 30.74 8.92 -4.83
N ALA A 136 31.80 9.72 -4.60
CA ALA A 136 33.16 9.31 -4.96
C ALA A 136 33.56 8.03 -4.19
N ARG A 137 34.56 7.29 -4.69
CA ARG A 137 34.97 6.00 -4.11
C ARG A 137 35.37 6.11 -2.63
N GLU A 138 35.95 7.25 -2.24
CA GLU A 138 36.31 7.55 -0.85
C GLU A 138 35.08 7.67 0.06
N LEU A 139 33.98 8.22 -0.46
CA LEU A 139 32.71 8.37 0.25
C LEU A 139 31.85 7.11 0.20
N GLN A 140 31.96 6.30 -0.86
CA GLN A 140 31.38 4.95 -0.91
C GLN A 140 32.05 3.99 0.09
N ASP A 141 33.24 4.35 0.58
CA ASP A 141 33.95 3.66 1.66
C ASP A 141 33.82 4.35 3.03
N ASP A 142 33.02 5.43 3.13
CA ASP A 142 32.69 6.09 4.39
C ASP A 142 31.58 5.33 5.13
N ARG A 143 31.95 4.69 6.23
CA ARG A 143 31.05 3.84 7.01
C ARG A 143 29.81 4.56 7.52
N GLU A 144 29.93 5.81 7.98
CA GLU A 144 28.79 6.54 8.54
C GLU A 144 27.81 6.95 7.44
N LEU A 145 28.34 7.36 6.30
CA LEU A 145 27.55 7.78 5.15
C LEU A 145 26.82 6.58 4.52
N VAL A 146 27.51 5.45 4.37
CA VAL A 146 26.89 4.19 3.91
C VAL A 146 25.85 3.69 4.91
N MET A 147 26.12 3.77 6.20
CA MET A 147 25.13 3.37 7.22
C MET A 147 23.86 4.23 7.16
N ALA A 148 23.99 5.54 6.92
CA ALA A 148 22.85 6.41 6.70
C ALA A 148 22.08 6.04 5.42
N ALA A 149 22.78 5.65 4.35
CA ALA A 149 22.16 5.23 3.09
C ALA A 149 21.37 3.95 3.24
N VAL A 150 21.97 2.97 3.90
CA VAL A 150 21.42 1.63 4.08
C VAL A 150 20.21 1.63 5.02
N LYS A 151 20.21 2.49 6.04
CA LYS A 151 19.04 2.69 6.91
C LYS A 151 17.85 3.36 6.20
N GLN A 152 18.11 4.07 5.11
CA GLN A 152 17.07 4.71 4.30
C GLN A 152 16.54 3.77 3.22
N ASP A 153 17.44 3.07 2.50
CA ASP A 153 17.13 2.07 1.48
C ASP A 153 18.14 0.90 1.58
N GLY A 154 17.68 -0.29 1.97
CA GLY A 154 18.54 -1.46 2.16
C GLY A 154 19.29 -1.86 0.88
N SER A 155 18.70 -1.64 -0.30
CA SER A 155 19.35 -1.91 -1.59
C SER A 155 20.55 -0.99 -1.89
N ALA A 156 20.74 0.09 -1.14
CA ALA A 156 21.89 0.98 -1.25
C ALA A 156 23.23 0.28 -0.94
N LEU A 157 23.19 -0.82 -0.19
CA LEU A 157 24.37 -1.66 0.13
C LEU A 157 25.17 -2.06 -1.13
N LYS A 158 24.50 -2.20 -2.29
CA LYS A 158 25.16 -2.58 -3.55
C LYS A 158 26.15 -1.54 -4.07
N TYR A 159 26.02 -0.28 -3.65
CA TYR A 159 26.91 0.83 -4.04
C TYR A 159 28.01 1.11 -3.02
N ALA A 160 27.98 0.45 -1.86
CA ALA A 160 29.04 0.56 -0.86
C ALA A 160 30.33 -0.13 -1.35
N SER A 161 31.46 0.29 -0.80
CA SER A 161 32.75 -0.35 -1.05
C SER A 161 32.72 -1.84 -0.69
N GLY A 162 33.61 -2.64 -1.30
CA GLY A 162 33.73 -4.06 -0.97
C GLY A 162 34.02 -4.30 0.53
N ARG A 163 34.75 -3.37 1.16
CA ARG A 163 35.06 -3.40 2.61
C ARG A 163 33.80 -3.24 3.45
N LEU A 164 32.93 -2.28 3.13
CA LEU A 164 31.69 -2.03 3.88
C LEU A 164 30.58 -3.02 3.55
N ARG A 165 30.56 -3.59 2.34
CA ARG A 165 29.71 -4.74 2.01
C ARG A 165 30.09 -5.98 2.82
N ALA A 166 31.32 -6.03 3.33
CA ALA A 166 31.83 -7.08 4.22
C ALA A 166 31.73 -6.73 5.71
N ASP A 167 31.21 -5.55 6.08
CA ASP A 167 30.95 -5.17 7.48
C ASP A 167 29.62 -5.80 7.95
N PRO A 168 29.62 -6.71 8.94
CA PRO A 168 28.41 -7.36 9.43
C PRO A 168 27.33 -6.38 9.90
N GLU A 169 27.72 -5.28 10.56
CA GLU A 169 26.77 -4.32 11.12
C GLU A 169 26.06 -3.52 10.03
N VAL A 170 26.80 -3.14 8.98
CA VAL A 170 26.24 -2.44 7.81
C VAL A 170 25.31 -3.37 7.03
N ALA A 171 25.71 -4.62 6.81
CA ALA A 171 24.90 -5.60 6.10
C ALA A 171 23.63 -5.99 6.86
N MET A 172 23.69 -6.12 8.20
CA MET A 172 22.53 -6.43 9.03
C MET A 172 21.54 -5.27 9.08
N ALA A 173 22.03 -4.02 9.10
CA ALA A 173 21.18 -2.84 8.97
C ALA A 173 20.45 -2.81 7.62
N ALA A 174 21.11 -3.25 6.53
CA ALA A 174 20.51 -3.34 5.20
C ALA A 174 19.41 -4.40 5.14
N LEU A 175 19.71 -5.58 5.71
CA LEU A 175 18.81 -6.73 5.74
C LEU A 175 17.50 -6.39 6.46
N ARG A 176 17.58 -5.79 7.65
CA ARG A 176 16.39 -5.41 8.44
C ARG A 176 15.51 -4.36 7.78
N GLN A 177 16.09 -3.57 6.88
CA GLN A 177 15.33 -2.56 6.14
C GLN A 177 14.67 -3.16 4.91
N GLU A 178 15.39 -4.01 4.18
CA GLU A 178 14.87 -4.74 3.03
C GLU A 178 15.57 -6.09 2.96
N GLY A 179 14.86 -7.20 3.25
CA GLY A 179 15.49 -8.52 3.28
C GLY A 179 16.28 -8.83 2.00
N LEU A 180 15.76 -8.47 0.82
CA LEU A 180 16.43 -8.72 -0.47
C LEU A 180 17.79 -8.03 -0.62
N ALA A 181 18.15 -7.11 0.28
CA ALA A 181 19.47 -6.49 0.37
C ALA A 181 20.59 -7.49 0.69
N PHE A 182 20.28 -8.63 1.32
CA PHE A 182 21.26 -9.67 1.65
C PHE A 182 22.06 -10.16 0.44
N LYS A 183 21.45 -10.19 -0.75
CA LYS A 183 22.13 -10.57 -2.00
C LYS A 183 23.31 -9.65 -2.36
N PHE A 184 23.32 -8.43 -1.81
CA PHE A 184 24.39 -7.45 -2.03
C PHE A 184 25.49 -7.53 -0.96
N ALA A 185 25.32 -8.28 0.12
CA ALA A 185 26.38 -8.52 1.10
C ALA A 185 27.59 -9.19 0.44
N ALA A 186 28.79 -8.90 0.97
CA ALA A 186 30.02 -9.49 0.46
C ALA A 186 29.98 -11.03 0.59
N PRO A 187 30.63 -11.77 -0.34
CA PRO A 187 30.71 -13.22 -0.25
C PRO A 187 31.17 -13.75 1.12
N ALA A 188 32.09 -13.04 1.78
CA ALA A 188 32.57 -13.39 3.12
C ALA A 188 31.45 -13.46 4.17
N LEU A 189 30.52 -12.49 4.18
CA LEU A 189 29.38 -12.50 5.12
C LEU A 189 28.30 -13.51 4.72
N ARG A 190 28.13 -13.75 3.41
CA ARG A 190 27.22 -14.79 2.92
C ARG A 190 27.73 -16.20 3.23
N ALA A 191 29.02 -16.34 3.54
CA ALA A 191 29.67 -17.56 4.01
C ALA A 191 29.81 -17.64 5.54
N ASP A 192 29.46 -16.57 6.28
CA ASP A 192 29.53 -16.53 7.74
C ASP A 192 28.29 -17.18 8.37
N ARG A 193 28.48 -18.35 8.98
CA ARG A 193 27.43 -19.17 9.60
C ARG A 193 26.56 -18.38 10.58
N ASP A 194 27.20 -17.67 11.52
CA ASP A 194 26.51 -16.98 12.61
C ASP A 194 25.78 -15.74 12.10
N PHE A 195 26.35 -15.09 11.09
CA PHE A 195 25.68 -13.99 10.41
C PHE A 195 24.43 -14.44 9.67
N VAL A 196 24.51 -15.53 8.90
CA VAL A 196 23.37 -16.03 8.11
C VAL A 196 22.26 -16.58 9.01
N LEU A 197 22.57 -17.25 10.13
CA LEU A 197 21.54 -17.69 11.09
C LEU A 197 20.79 -16.51 11.71
N ARG A 198 21.51 -15.45 12.11
CA ARG A 198 20.87 -14.20 12.58
C ARG A 198 20.01 -13.54 11.50
N ALA A 199 20.41 -13.67 10.23
CA ALA A 199 19.63 -13.14 9.11
C ALA A 199 18.33 -13.94 8.87
N ILE A 200 18.38 -15.26 9.02
CA ILE A 200 17.20 -16.14 8.90
C ILE A 200 16.20 -15.89 10.04
N ASP A 201 16.70 -15.69 11.26
CA ASP A 201 15.86 -15.34 12.42
C ASP A 201 15.14 -13.99 12.24
N ALA A 202 15.79 -13.04 11.56
CA ALA A 202 15.20 -11.72 11.31
C ALA A 202 14.19 -11.68 10.14
N GLU A 203 14.46 -12.35 9.02
CA GLU A 203 13.71 -12.17 7.77
C GLU A 203 13.12 -13.46 7.14
N GLY A 204 13.45 -14.64 7.68
CA GLY A 204 12.92 -15.94 7.24
C GLY A 204 13.88 -16.81 6.40
N GLY A 205 13.47 -18.06 6.17
CA GLY A 205 14.30 -19.13 5.58
C GLY A 205 14.69 -18.94 4.11
N TRP A 206 14.06 -17.99 3.40
CA TRP A 206 14.43 -17.65 2.02
C TRP A 206 15.81 -16.96 1.90
N VAL A 207 16.34 -16.41 2.99
CA VAL A 207 17.71 -15.85 3.07
C VAL A 207 18.75 -16.89 2.65
N CYS A 208 18.50 -18.18 2.94
CA CYS A 208 19.35 -19.30 2.52
C CYS A 208 19.61 -19.32 1.01
N LYS A 209 18.69 -18.80 0.17
CA LYS A 209 18.86 -18.73 -1.29
C LYS A 209 20.16 -18.04 -1.71
N TYR A 210 20.57 -17.02 -0.96
CA TYR A 210 21.72 -16.17 -1.27
C TYR A 210 22.95 -16.51 -0.41
N ALA A 211 22.78 -17.38 0.60
CA ALA A 211 23.87 -17.89 1.40
C ALA A 211 24.86 -18.68 0.54
N ASP A 212 26.10 -18.71 0.99
CA ASP A 212 27.17 -19.41 0.30
C ASP A 212 26.82 -20.89 0.13
N ALA A 213 27.29 -21.48 -0.97
CA ALA A 213 27.03 -22.88 -1.28
C ALA A 213 27.59 -23.81 -0.20
N CYS A 214 28.71 -23.45 0.45
CA CYS A 214 29.29 -24.20 1.55
C CYS A 214 28.35 -24.27 2.77
N LEU A 215 27.72 -23.16 3.16
CA LEU A 215 26.75 -23.14 4.26
C LEU A 215 25.49 -23.91 3.92
N ARG A 216 24.95 -23.71 2.71
CA ARG A 216 23.80 -24.50 2.25
C ARG A 216 24.08 -26.00 2.24
N SER A 217 25.34 -26.41 2.14
CA SER A 217 25.78 -27.81 2.16
C SER A 217 26.26 -28.28 3.54
N ASP A 218 26.23 -27.43 4.57
CA ASP A 218 26.55 -27.77 5.96
C ASP A 218 25.29 -28.29 6.68
N ARG A 219 25.34 -29.56 7.12
CA ARG A 219 24.25 -30.25 7.83
C ARG A 219 23.85 -29.51 9.10
N GLU A 220 24.80 -29.03 9.88
CA GLU A 220 24.50 -28.41 11.16
C GLU A 220 23.87 -27.04 10.97
N PHE A 221 24.37 -26.25 10.02
CA PHE A 221 23.77 -24.97 9.66
C PHE A 221 22.35 -25.17 9.13
N VAL A 222 22.13 -26.11 8.19
CA VAL A 222 20.79 -26.38 7.65
C VAL A 222 19.83 -26.86 8.75
N SER A 223 20.30 -27.64 9.72
CA SER A 223 19.52 -28.03 10.90
C SER A 223 19.08 -26.83 11.73
N ALA A 224 20.02 -25.94 12.08
CA ALA A 224 19.72 -24.73 12.84
C ALA A 224 18.78 -23.79 12.07
N ALA A 225 19.01 -23.60 10.78
CA ALA A 225 18.18 -22.79 9.89
C ALA A 225 16.75 -23.35 9.76
N ALA A 226 16.60 -24.66 9.59
CA ALA A 226 15.31 -25.33 9.43
C ALA A 226 14.45 -25.34 10.71
N ARG A 227 15.09 -25.23 11.89
CA ARG A 227 14.39 -25.04 13.17
C ARG A 227 13.78 -23.65 13.30
N LEU A 228 14.43 -22.63 12.73
CA LEU A 228 13.91 -21.27 12.67
C LEU A 228 12.80 -21.16 11.61
N ASP A 229 13.04 -21.72 10.41
CA ASP A 229 12.06 -21.75 9.33
C ASP A 229 12.29 -22.95 8.38
N SER A 230 11.28 -23.82 8.24
CA SER A 230 11.31 -24.99 7.36
C SER A 230 11.53 -24.66 5.87
N GLN A 231 11.25 -23.43 5.41
CA GLN A 231 11.53 -22.99 4.04
C GLN A 231 13.04 -22.99 3.74
N ALA A 232 13.91 -22.90 4.76
CA ALA A 232 15.36 -23.01 4.60
C ALA A 232 15.78 -24.33 3.93
N LEU A 233 15.04 -25.43 4.17
CA LEU A 233 15.30 -26.73 3.58
C LEU A 233 15.16 -26.72 2.05
N SER A 234 14.29 -25.87 1.49
CA SER A 234 14.10 -25.77 0.03
C SER A 234 15.36 -25.34 -0.73
N TYR A 235 16.30 -24.69 -0.03
CA TYR A 235 17.57 -24.21 -0.59
C TYR A 235 18.75 -25.14 -0.28
N ALA A 236 18.57 -26.16 0.55
CA ALA A 236 19.58 -27.17 0.86
C ALA A 236 19.76 -28.16 -0.31
N PRO A 237 20.98 -28.70 -0.52
CA PRO A 237 21.22 -29.74 -1.50
C PRO A 237 20.41 -30.98 -1.15
N GLU A 238 20.08 -31.74 -2.18
CA GLU A 238 19.22 -32.93 -2.06
C GLU A 238 19.76 -33.96 -1.06
N GLY A 239 21.09 -34.10 -0.96
CA GLY A 239 21.73 -34.99 0.01
C GLY A 239 21.40 -34.67 1.48
N LEU A 240 21.28 -33.38 1.84
CA LEU A 240 20.86 -32.97 3.19
C LEU A 240 19.36 -33.07 3.38
N ARG A 241 18.58 -32.77 2.34
CA ARG A 241 17.13 -33.01 2.38
C ARG A 241 16.80 -34.50 2.54
N GLY A 242 17.66 -35.38 2.05
CA GLY A 242 17.56 -36.83 2.21
C GLY A 242 18.17 -37.38 3.49
N ASP A 243 18.75 -36.54 4.36
CA ASP A 243 19.31 -36.99 5.62
C ASP A 243 18.18 -37.36 6.60
N ARG A 244 18.07 -38.66 6.84
CA ARG A 244 17.05 -39.26 7.70
C ARG A 244 17.08 -38.73 9.13
N GLU A 245 18.26 -38.65 9.73
CA GLU A 245 18.41 -38.23 11.12
C GLU A 245 18.10 -36.75 11.28
N LEU A 246 18.53 -35.95 10.30
CA LEU A 246 18.21 -34.52 10.26
C LEU A 246 16.69 -34.29 10.17
N MET A 247 16.01 -34.98 9.25
CA MET A 247 14.58 -34.84 9.08
C MET A 247 13.81 -35.29 10.33
N LEU A 248 14.18 -36.41 10.94
CA LEU A 248 13.56 -36.88 12.19
C LEU A 248 13.70 -35.88 13.34
N ALA A 249 14.85 -35.20 13.43
CA ALA A 249 15.09 -34.18 14.45
C ALA A 249 14.24 -32.91 14.27
N LEU A 250 13.73 -32.65 13.06
CA LEU A 250 12.94 -31.45 12.71
C LEU A 250 11.43 -31.67 12.82
N LEU A 251 10.94 -32.92 12.69
CA LEU A 251 9.52 -33.27 12.73
C LEU A 251 8.75 -32.77 13.97
N PRO A 252 9.32 -32.77 15.21
CA PRO A 252 8.61 -32.25 16.37
C PRO A 252 8.42 -30.73 16.36
N HIS A 253 9.08 -30.01 15.45
CA HIS A 253 9.08 -28.54 15.41
C HIS A 253 8.40 -28.01 14.14
N SER A 254 8.40 -28.78 13.04
CA SER A 254 7.66 -28.44 11.82
C SER A 254 7.42 -29.66 10.93
N CYS A 255 6.16 -30.05 10.73
CA CYS A 255 5.75 -31.06 9.74
C CYS A 255 5.99 -30.60 8.29
N GLY A 256 6.20 -29.29 8.06
CA GLY A 256 6.59 -28.71 6.78
C GLY A 256 7.94 -29.21 6.26
N ALA A 257 8.81 -29.73 7.13
CA ALA A 257 10.08 -30.34 6.73
C ALA A 257 9.89 -31.53 5.78
N LEU A 258 8.80 -32.29 5.93
CA LEU A 258 8.47 -33.42 5.04
C LEU A 258 8.15 -33.00 3.61
N TRP A 259 7.67 -31.77 3.40
CA TRP A 259 7.40 -31.26 2.06
C TRP A 259 8.69 -31.17 1.21
N HIS A 260 9.81 -30.94 1.88
CA HIS A 260 11.11 -30.78 1.24
C HIS A 260 11.93 -32.06 1.21
N ALA A 261 11.50 -33.14 1.89
CA ALA A 261 12.19 -34.42 1.88
C ALA A 261 12.10 -35.11 0.50
N PRO A 262 13.21 -35.70 -0.02
CA PRO A 262 13.20 -36.42 -1.28
C PRO A 262 12.30 -37.66 -1.17
N GLU A 263 11.79 -38.09 -2.31
CA GLU A 263 10.85 -39.22 -2.39
C GLU A 263 11.44 -40.51 -1.83
N ALA A 264 12.75 -40.73 -1.98
CA ALA A 264 13.45 -41.88 -1.40
C ALA A 264 13.29 -41.96 0.13
N LEU A 265 13.37 -40.83 0.83
CA LEU A 265 13.22 -40.78 2.29
C LEU A 265 11.73 -40.87 2.70
N ARG A 266 10.84 -40.26 1.91
CA ARG A 266 9.38 -40.38 2.09
C ARG A 266 8.84 -41.78 1.79
N SER A 267 9.68 -42.65 1.21
CA SER A 267 9.41 -44.06 0.94
C SER A 267 10.05 -45.01 1.97
N ASP A 268 10.89 -44.51 2.89
CA ASP A 268 11.49 -45.31 3.96
C ASP A 268 10.46 -45.57 5.06
N GLU A 269 10.10 -46.84 5.25
CA GLU A 269 9.09 -47.30 6.19
C GLU A 269 9.41 -46.93 7.64
N ALA A 270 10.67 -47.03 8.06
CA ALA A 270 11.05 -46.78 9.44
C ALA A 270 11.11 -45.27 9.75
N PHE A 271 11.46 -44.44 8.77
CA PHE A 271 11.32 -42.98 8.86
C PHE A 271 9.85 -42.57 8.91
N ALA A 272 9.05 -43.15 8.03
CA ALA A 272 7.63 -42.88 7.88
C ALA A 272 6.82 -43.24 9.14
N LEU A 273 7.11 -44.36 9.82
CA LEU A 273 6.45 -44.73 11.09
C LEU A 273 6.76 -43.73 12.20
N ALA A 274 8.01 -43.26 12.28
CA ALA A 274 8.40 -42.25 13.26
C ALA A 274 7.72 -40.91 13.00
N ALA A 275 7.54 -40.53 11.72
CA ALA A 275 6.83 -39.31 11.33
C ALA A 275 5.32 -39.38 11.65
N VAL A 276 4.66 -40.50 11.36
CA VAL A 276 3.25 -40.71 11.66
C VAL A 276 2.98 -40.80 13.17
N GLY A 277 3.93 -41.35 13.94
CA GLY A 277 3.86 -41.38 15.39
C GLY A 277 3.98 -40.01 16.07
N ALA A 278 4.61 -39.03 15.40
CA ALA A 278 4.65 -37.64 15.84
C ALA A 278 3.37 -36.89 15.44
N GLU A 279 2.86 -37.10 14.22
CA GLU A 279 1.62 -36.50 13.72
C GLU A 279 1.00 -37.33 12.58
N ALA A 280 -0.27 -37.74 12.70
CA ALA A 280 -0.91 -38.61 11.70
C ALA A 280 -1.12 -37.95 10.32
N ALA A 281 -1.15 -36.61 10.26
CA ALA A 281 -1.24 -35.86 9.01
C ALA A 281 -0.01 -36.06 8.11
N CYS A 282 1.14 -36.46 8.68
CA CYS A 282 2.35 -36.80 7.94
C CYS A 282 2.13 -37.94 6.95
N LEU A 283 1.17 -38.84 7.20
CA LEU A 283 0.85 -39.94 6.29
C LEU A 283 0.40 -39.47 4.90
N ALA A 284 -0.21 -38.29 4.81
CA ALA A 284 -0.60 -37.68 3.53
C ALA A 284 0.59 -37.26 2.66
N LEU A 285 1.73 -36.95 3.28
CA LEU A 285 2.93 -36.45 2.60
C LEU A 285 3.89 -37.57 2.18
N LEU A 286 3.69 -38.79 2.69
CA LEU A 286 4.51 -39.98 2.43
C LEU A 286 4.22 -40.64 1.07
N ALA A 287 5.16 -41.48 0.63
CA ALA A 287 5.08 -42.14 -0.67
C ALA A 287 3.81 -43.00 -0.83
N PRO A 288 3.20 -43.05 -2.03
CA PRO A 288 2.02 -43.87 -2.30
C PRO A 288 2.21 -45.36 -1.97
N THR A 289 3.44 -45.87 -2.13
CA THR A 289 3.81 -47.27 -1.86
C THR A 289 3.63 -47.64 -0.39
N LEU A 290 4.02 -46.75 0.54
CA LEU A 290 3.82 -46.94 1.97
C LEU A 290 2.35 -46.82 2.37
N ARG A 291 1.61 -45.91 1.74
CA ARG A 291 0.16 -45.79 1.93
C ARG A 291 -0.60 -47.04 1.45
N SER A 292 0.01 -47.86 0.59
CA SER A 292 -0.54 -49.12 0.08
C SER A 292 -0.05 -50.37 0.84
N SER A 293 0.88 -50.22 1.81
CA SER A 293 1.41 -51.34 2.59
C SER A 293 0.54 -51.64 3.80
N ALA A 294 -0.09 -52.81 3.83
CA ALA A 294 -0.96 -53.24 4.94
C ALA A 294 -0.23 -53.21 6.28
N ALA A 295 0.98 -53.79 6.34
CA ALA A 295 1.76 -53.86 7.57
C ALA A 295 2.09 -52.46 8.12
N PHE A 296 2.49 -51.55 7.23
CA PHE A 296 2.84 -50.18 7.60
C PHE A 296 1.60 -49.38 8.06
N VAL A 297 0.50 -49.44 7.30
CA VAL A 297 -0.74 -48.75 7.65
C VAL A 297 -1.33 -49.31 8.95
N ALA A 298 -1.22 -50.62 9.22
CA ALA A 298 -1.65 -51.18 10.51
C ALA A 298 -0.82 -50.64 11.68
N ALA A 299 0.49 -50.51 11.51
CA ALA A 299 1.37 -49.93 12.51
C ALA A 299 1.09 -48.42 12.73
N ALA A 300 0.75 -47.69 11.66
CA ALA A 300 0.31 -46.30 11.72
C ALA A 300 -1.05 -46.14 12.45
N VAL A 301 -2.05 -46.96 12.09
CA VAL A 301 -3.38 -46.98 12.72
C VAL A 301 -3.31 -47.38 14.20
N ALA A 302 -2.36 -48.24 14.57
CA ALA A 302 -2.11 -48.60 15.96
C ALA A 302 -1.54 -47.44 16.80
N LYS A 303 -0.94 -46.42 16.17
CA LYS A 303 -0.46 -45.20 16.83
C LYS A 303 -1.52 -44.09 16.83
N ASP A 304 -2.22 -43.90 15.71
CA ASP A 304 -3.38 -43.01 15.59
C ASP A 304 -4.42 -43.59 14.61
N PRO A 305 -5.64 -43.92 15.07
CA PRO A 305 -6.72 -44.43 14.22
C PRO A 305 -7.07 -43.56 13.01
N ARG A 306 -6.82 -42.25 13.07
CA ARG A 306 -7.07 -41.29 11.99
C ARG A 306 -6.14 -41.50 10.80
N ALA A 307 -5.04 -42.23 10.98
CA ALA A 307 -4.11 -42.57 9.91
C ALA A 307 -4.79 -43.37 8.79
N LEU A 308 -5.83 -44.18 9.10
CA LEU A 308 -6.53 -44.97 8.08
C LEU A 308 -7.13 -44.08 6.96
N ARG A 309 -7.46 -42.81 7.26
CA ARG A 309 -7.95 -41.84 6.26
C ARG A 309 -6.99 -41.61 5.11
N PHE A 310 -5.69 -41.71 5.35
CA PHE A 310 -4.65 -41.42 4.37
C PHE A 310 -4.07 -42.69 3.72
N ALA A 311 -4.60 -43.87 4.05
CA ALA A 311 -4.24 -45.13 3.41
C ALA A 311 -4.78 -45.22 1.97
N ASP A 312 -4.13 -46.06 1.16
CA ASP A 312 -4.56 -46.34 -0.22
C ASP A 312 -5.94 -47.00 -0.25
N ASP A 313 -6.69 -46.75 -1.33
CA ASP A 313 -8.04 -47.27 -1.53
C ASP A 313 -8.09 -48.81 -1.44
N GLY A 314 -7.04 -49.50 -1.89
CA GLY A 314 -6.96 -50.97 -1.83
C GLY A 314 -7.00 -51.52 -0.40
N LEU A 315 -6.27 -50.90 0.53
CA LEU A 315 -6.26 -51.31 1.94
C LEU A 315 -7.51 -50.89 2.69
N ARG A 316 -8.06 -49.72 2.35
CA ARG A 316 -9.36 -49.30 2.87
C ARG A 316 -10.46 -50.24 2.38
N GLY A 317 -10.26 -50.97 1.29
CA GLY A 317 -11.18 -51.98 0.75
C GLY A 317 -10.91 -53.43 1.15
N ASP A 318 -9.84 -53.72 1.89
CA ASP A 318 -9.53 -55.07 2.37
C ASP A 318 -10.34 -55.36 3.66
N GLU A 319 -11.28 -56.30 3.55
CA GLU A 319 -12.21 -56.68 4.61
C GLU A 319 -11.51 -57.16 5.87
N ALA A 320 -10.48 -58.02 5.73
CA ALA A 320 -9.75 -58.58 6.85
C ALA A 320 -8.94 -57.50 7.56
N PHE A 321 -8.33 -56.61 6.78
CA PHE A 321 -7.53 -55.49 7.28
C PHE A 321 -8.37 -54.47 8.04
N VAL A 322 -9.48 -54.03 7.45
CA VAL A 322 -10.39 -53.06 8.07
C VAL A 322 -11.08 -53.67 9.30
N THR A 323 -11.43 -54.95 9.28
CA THR A 323 -11.95 -55.64 10.47
C THR A 323 -10.94 -55.59 11.63
N ALA A 324 -9.66 -55.86 11.35
CA ALA A 324 -8.61 -55.80 12.37
C ALA A 324 -8.42 -54.38 12.92
N ALA A 325 -8.61 -53.34 12.09
CA ALA A 325 -8.58 -51.94 12.51
C ALA A 325 -9.80 -51.57 13.38
N ILE A 326 -11.02 -51.94 12.96
CA ILE A 326 -12.28 -51.68 13.69
C ILE A 326 -12.29 -52.33 15.08
N LYS A 327 -11.76 -53.55 15.19
CA LYS A 327 -11.65 -54.24 16.48
C LYS A 327 -10.76 -53.51 17.49
N ARG A 328 -9.86 -52.64 17.03
CA ARG A 328 -9.01 -51.80 17.89
C ARG A 328 -9.66 -50.45 18.18
N ASP A 329 -10.29 -49.83 17.18
CA ASP A 329 -11.07 -48.60 17.32
C ASP A 329 -12.19 -48.53 16.25
N GLY A 330 -13.44 -48.42 16.70
CA GLY A 330 -14.64 -48.38 15.85
C GLY A 330 -14.68 -47.20 14.86
N LEU A 331 -13.94 -46.12 15.14
CA LEU A 331 -13.81 -44.95 14.25
C LEU A 331 -13.13 -45.30 12.91
N CYS A 332 -12.43 -46.43 12.83
CA CYS A 332 -11.79 -46.89 11.60
C CYS A 332 -12.80 -47.22 10.49
N LEU A 333 -14.03 -47.60 10.83
CA LEU A 333 -15.06 -47.89 9.83
C LEU A 333 -15.40 -46.66 8.98
N LEU A 334 -15.34 -45.45 9.55
CA LEU A 334 -15.56 -44.18 8.83
C LEU A 334 -14.61 -44.03 7.63
N TYR A 335 -13.39 -44.55 7.75
CA TYR A 335 -12.34 -44.43 6.73
C TYR A 335 -12.22 -45.67 5.83
N ALA A 336 -13.07 -46.69 5.99
CA ALA A 336 -13.10 -47.84 5.08
C ALA A 336 -13.61 -47.45 3.68
N ALA A 337 -13.24 -48.22 2.66
CA ALA A 337 -13.70 -48.03 1.29
C ALA A 337 -15.21 -48.26 1.22
N ASP A 338 -15.87 -47.56 0.29
CA ASP A 338 -17.32 -47.57 0.16
C ASP A 338 -17.90 -48.99 -0.06
N GLY A 339 -17.13 -49.88 -0.70
CA GLY A 339 -17.51 -51.27 -0.92
C GLY A 339 -17.73 -52.07 0.37
N LEU A 340 -16.86 -51.89 1.37
CA LEU A 340 -17.00 -52.55 2.68
C LEU A 340 -18.07 -51.89 3.55
N ARG A 341 -18.15 -50.56 3.53
CA ARG A 341 -19.22 -49.82 4.25
C ARG A 341 -20.62 -50.17 3.71
N GLY A 342 -20.72 -50.58 2.45
CA GLY A 342 -21.96 -51.07 1.85
C GLY A 342 -22.28 -52.55 2.10
N SER A 343 -21.36 -53.35 2.66
CA SER A 343 -21.58 -54.77 2.92
C SER A 343 -22.47 -54.99 4.17
N ARG A 344 -23.64 -55.62 4.01
CA ARG A 344 -24.64 -55.84 5.08
C ARG A 344 -24.11 -56.68 6.24
N ASP A 345 -23.41 -57.77 5.90
CA ASP A 345 -22.84 -58.68 6.90
C ASP A 345 -21.68 -58.00 7.63
N PHE A 346 -20.85 -57.26 6.89
CA PHE A 346 -19.75 -56.51 7.45
C PHE A 346 -20.20 -55.40 8.41
N VAL A 347 -21.22 -54.61 8.04
CA VAL A 347 -21.77 -53.53 8.89
C VAL A 347 -22.45 -54.09 10.13
N ARG A 348 -23.15 -55.22 10.01
CA ARG A 348 -23.79 -55.89 11.15
C ARG A 348 -22.76 -56.47 12.10
N ASP A 349 -21.70 -57.12 11.59
CA ASP A 349 -20.62 -57.65 12.43
C ASP A 349 -19.84 -56.51 13.08
N ALA A 350 -19.65 -55.39 12.39
CA ALA A 350 -19.06 -54.17 12.93
C ALA A 350 -19.92 -53.52 14.05
N MET A 351 -21.26 -53.59 13.97
CA MET A 351 -22.17 -53.15 15.04
C MET A 351 -22.00 -53.92 16.35
N GLY A 352 -21.50 -55.17 16.28
CA GLY A 352 -21.19 -55.99 17.46
C GLY A 352 -19.97 -55.49 18.25
N TRP A 353 -19.10 -54.71 17.62
CA TRP A 353 -17.93 -54.09 18.27
C TRP A 353 -18.20 -52.61 18.59
N ASP A 354 -18.92 -51.89 17.73
CA ASP A 354 -19.39 -50.52 17.97
C ASP A 354 -20.75 -50.27 17.31
N THR A 355 -21.80 -50.02 18.10
CA THR A 355 -23.16 -49.71 17.61
C THR A 355 -23.24 -48.47 16.73
N ALA A 356 -22.25 -47.56 16.78
CA ALA A 356 -22.14 -46.42 15.88
C ALA A 356 -21.69 -46.83 14.47
N ALA A 357 -21.30 -48.08 14.24
CA ALA A 357 -20.94 -48.60 12.92
C ALA A 357 -22.06 -48.38 11.88
N LEU A 358 -23.33 -48.50 12.30
CA LEU A 358 -24.48 -48.23 11.44
C LEU A 358 -24.54 -46.78 10.94
N LEU A 359 -23.99 -45.81 11.70
CA LEU A 359 -23.92 -44.40 11.31
C LEU A 359 -23.08 -44.19 10.06
N TYR A 360 -22.00 -44.96 9.93
CA TYR A 360 -21.01 -44.86 8.86
C TYR A 360 -21.38 -45.69 7.63
N ALA A 361 -22.48 -46.45 7.71
CA ALA A 361 -23.04 -47.18 6.58
C ALA A 361 -23.79 -46.24 5.59
N PRO A 362 -23.84 -46.60 4.29
CA PRO A 362 -24.58 -45.87 3.26
C PRO A 362 -26.05 -45.65 3.63
N ALA A 363 -26.61 -44.51 3.22
CA ALA A 363 -28.00 -44.13 3.53
C ALA A 363 -29.05 -45.16 3.07
N ALA A 364 -28.73 -45.92 2.01
CA ALA A 364 -29.56 -47.02 1.52
C ALA A 364 -29.78 -48.10 2.59
N LEU A 365 -28.72 -48.52 3.31
CA LEU A 365 -28.83 -49.51 4.39
C LEU A 365 -29.55 -48.97 5.63
N ARG A 366 -29.45 -47.67 5.89
CA ARG A 366 -30.07 -47.03 7.06
C ARG A 366 -31.57 -46.76 6.90
N SER A 367 -32.09 -46.76 5.67
CA SER A 367 -33.50 -46.42 5.37
C SER A 367 -34.41 -47.63 5.21
N ASP A 368 -33.83 -48.81 5.28
CA ASP A 368 -34.49 -50.09 5.10
C ASP A 368 -35.21 -50.52 6.40
N GLN A 369 -36.57 -50.63 6.39
CA GLN A 369 -37.40 -50.89 7.59
C GLN A 369 -37.08 -52.23 8.27
N ASP A 370 -36.79 -53.27 7.48
CA ASP A 370 -36.58 -54.62 7.98
C ASP A 370 -35.15 -54.81 8.53
N PHE A 371 -34.13 -54.28 7.82
CA PHE A 371 -32.75 -54.28 8.32
C PHE A 371 -32.64 -53.48 9.62
N VAL A 372 -33.45 -52.42 9.80
CA VAL A 372 -33.49 -51.60 11.01
C VAL A 372 -34.25 -52.29 12.16
N LEU A 373 -35.37 -52.97 11.89
CA LEU A 373 -36.09 -53.76 12.89
C LEU A 373 -35.28 -55.01 13.35
N SER A 374 -34.50 -55.66 12.46
CA SER A 374 -33.60 -56.78 12.86
C SER A 374 -32.46 -56.32 13.75
N CYS A 375 -31.96 -55.11 13.50
CA CYS A 375 -30.94 -54.51 14.34
C CYS A 375 -31.49 -54.04 15.71
N LEU A 376 -32.76 -53.58 15.79
CA LEU A 376 -33.47 -53.19 17.03
C LEU A 376 -33.67 -54.35 18.01
N GLY A 377 -33.94 -55.55 17.50
CA GLY A 377 -34.12 -56.75 18.32
C GLY A 377 -32.81 -57.33 18.88
N ALA A 378 -31.72 -57.32 18.11
CA ALA A 378 -30.42 -57.90 18.52
C ALA A 378 -29.55 -56.93 19.34
N HIS A 379 -29.73 -55.61 19.15
CA HIS A 379 -28.85 -54.57 19.71
C HIS A 379 -29.58 -53.38 20.37
N GLY A 380 -30.91 -53.44 20.54
CA GLY A 380 -31.72 -52.47 21.29
C GLY A 380 -31.99 -51.14 20.58
N VAL A 381 -32.52 -50.15 21.31
CA VAL A 381 -32.95 -48.83 20.77
C VAL A 381 -31.78 -48.02 20.15
N ALA A 382 -30.52 -48.40 20.43
CA ALA A 382 -29.32 -47.80 19.86
C ALA A 382 -29.21 -47.99 18.33
N ALA A 383 -29.73 -49.09 17.79
CA ALA A 383 -29.81 -49.28 16.34
C ALA A 383 -30.74 -48.24 15.68
N LEU A 384 -31.84 -47.85 16.36
CA LEU A 384 -32.76 -46.81 15.88
C LEU A 384 -32.09 -45.44 15.78
N LYS A 385 -31.08 -45.16 16.62
CA LYS A 385 -30.32 -43.88 16.64
C LYS A 385 -29.66 -43.58 15.30
N HIS A 386 -29.21 -44.61 14.59
CA HIS A 386 -28.44 -44.50 13.36
C HIS A 386 -29.24 -44.88 12.11
N ALA A 387 -30.53 -45.23 12.26
CA ALA A 387 -31.48 -45.39 11.16
C ALA A 387 -31.75 -44.06 10.42
N SER A 388 -32.31 -44.10 9.23
CA SER A 388 -32.59 -42.91 8.42
C SER A 388 -33.63 -41.99 9.08
N GLY A 389 -33.53 -40.69 8.83
CA GLY A 389 -34.45 -39.71 9.42
C GLY A 389 -35.91 -39.90 8.99
N GLY A 390 -36.15 -40.33 7.76
CA GLY A 390 -37.51 -40.55 7.23
C GLY A 390 -38.25 -41.69 7.91
N LEU A 391 -37.55 -42.78 8.25
CA LEU A 391 -38.14 -43.92 8.96
C LEU A 391 -38.56 -43.56 10.38
N ARG A 392 -37.74 -42.74 11.04
CA ARG A 392 -38.00 -42.32 12.41
C ARG A 392 -39.18 -41.32 12.44
N ALA A 393 -39.45 -40.58 11.35
CA ALA A 393 -40.42 -39.47 11.28
C ALA A 393 -41.90 -39.89 11.12
N ASP A 394 -42.18 -41.18 11.00
CA ASP A 394 -43.51 -41.71 10.72
C ASP A 394 -44.36 -41.87 12.01
N ARG A 395 -45.50 -41.16 12.08
CA ARG A 395 -46.32 -41.01 13.32
C ARG A 395 -46.94 -42.32 13.81
N ASP A 396 -47.38 -43.15 12.87
CA ASP A 396 -48.05 -44.42 13.16
C ASP A 396 -47.04 -45.52 13.44
N PHE A 397 -45.88 -45.48 12.77
CA PHE A 397 -44.75 -46.34 13.12
C PHE A 397 -44.27 -46.04 14.55
N VAL A 398 -44.28 -44.78 14.99
CA VAL A 398 -43.80 -44.36 16.31
C VAL A 398 -44.78 -44.65 17.46
N LEU A 399 -46.08 -44.36 17.32
CA LEU A 399 -47.08 -44.66 18.37
C LEU A 399 -47.14 -46.16 18.70
N ARG A 400 -47.09 -47.01 17.66
CA ARG A 400 -47.04 -48.48 17.81
C ARG A 400 -45.82 -48.97 18.56
N VAL A 401 -44.66 -48.32 18.38
CA VAL A 401 -43.44 -48.67 19.11
C VAL A 401 -43.46 -48.07 20.55
N THR A 402 -44.28 -47.05 20.84
CA THR A 402 -44.41 -46.36 22.16
C THR A 402 -45.25 -47.15 23.18
N ASP A 403 -46.18 -47.99 22.70
CA ASP A 403 -46.91 -48.97 23.49
C ASP A 403 -46.02 -50.18 23.89
N ILE A 404 -44.94 -50.46 23.13
CA ILE A 404 -43.99 -51.57 23.35
C ILE A 404 -42.80 -51.14 24.25
N ASP A 405 -42.15 -50.01 23.94
CA ASP A 405 -41.16 -49.37 24.83
C ASP A 405 -41.36 -47.85 24.77
N PRO A 406 -41.85 -47.22 25.85
CA PRO A 406 -42.14 -45.80 25.83
C PRO A 406 -40.86 -44.93 25.70
N SER A 407 -39.66 -45.52 25.84
CA SER A 407 -38.34 -44.92 25.53
C SER A 407 -38.11 -44.69 24.04
N VAL A 408 -38.90 -45.32 23.16
CA VAL A 408 -38.75 -45.17 21.71
C VAL A 408 -38.87 -43.71 21.30
N LEU A 409 -39.66 -42.95 22.07
CA LEU A 409 -39.83 -41.51 21.92
C LEU A 409 -38.46 -40.82 21.80
N ARG A 410 -37.38 -41.31 22.44
CA ARG A 410 -36.02 -40.75 22.41
C ARG A 410 -35.32 -40.75 21.04
N HIS A 411 -35.72 -41.60 20.11
CA HIS A 411 -35.05 -41.76 18.82
C HIS A 411 -35.88 -41.29 17.62
N VAL A 412 -37.12 -40.88 17.87
CA VAL A 412 -38.04 -40.27 16.90
C VAL A 412 -37.58 -38.86 16.51
N PRO A 413 -37.77 -38.34 15.29
CA PRO A 413 -37.41 -36.99 14.88
C PRO A 413 -38.20 -35.95 15.66
N ALA A 414 -37.58 -34.78 15.84
CA ALA A 414 -38.09 -33.70 16.70
C ALA A 414 -39.53 -33.32 16.33
N GLU A 415 -39.90 -33.37 15.05
CA GLU A 415 -41.26 -33.06 14.56
C GLU A 415 -42.40 -33.82 15.26
N LEU A 416 -42.16 -35.03 15.76
CA LEU A 416 -43.13 -35.87 16.47
C LEU A 416 -42.95 -35.84 17.99
N ARG A 417 -41.71 -35.66 18.45
CA ARG A 417 -41.34 -35.44 19.85
C ARG A 417 -41.60 -34.02 20.34
N SER A 418 -41.96 -33.14 19.43
CA SER A 418 -42.25 -31.71 19.66
C SER A 418 -43.71 -31.39 19.38
N ASP A 419 -44.49 -32.35 18.88
CA ASP A 419 -45.94 -32.20 18.76
C ASP A 419 -46.55 -32.25 20.17
N ARG A 420 -46.66 -31.08 20.80
CA ARG A 420 -47.12 -30.91 22.18
C ARG A 420 -48.51 -31.52 22.41
N GLY A 421 -49.37 -31.56 21.39
CA GLY A 421 -50.69 -32.20 21.46
C GLY A 421 -50.64 -33.73 21.30
N PHE A 422 -49.70 -34.26 20.52
CA PHE A 422 -49.38 -35.68 20.47
C PHE A 422 -48.77 -36.15 21.80
N LEU A 423 -47.87 -35.37 22.38
CA LEU A 423 -47.20 -35.65 23.66
C LEU A 423 -48.13 -35.48 24.85
N LEU A 424 -48.96 -34.43 24.92
CA LEU A 424 -50.03 -34.27 25.93
C LEU A 424 -51.00 -35.44 25.86
N ARG A 425 -51.35 -35.92 24.67
CA ARG A 425 -52.19 -37.13 24.52
C ARG A 425 -51.48 -38.38 25.02
N CYS A 426 -50.16 -38.49 24.85
CA CYS A 426 -49.36 -39.53 25.51
C CYS A 426 -49.38 -39.40 27.06
N VAL A 427 -49.37 -38.17 27.64
CA VAL A 427 -49.34 -37.92 29.12
C VAL A 427 -50.70 -37.97 29.78
N GLN A 428 -51.75 -37.53 29.08
CA GLN A 428 -53.14 -37.63 29.51
C GLN A 428 -53.60 -39.08 29.54
N ARG A 429 -53.13 -39.91 28.61
CA ARG A 429 -53.36 -41.35 28.67
C ARG A 429 -52.58 -42.03 29.78
N HIS A 430 -51.44 -41.46 30.21
CA HIS A 430 -50.68 -41.97 31.35
C HIS A 430 -49.76 -40.90 31.98
N ALA A 431 -49.99 -40.51 33.24
CA ALA A 431 -49.15 -39.57 34.01
C ALA A 431 -47.72 -40.08 34.29
N SER A 432 -47.36 -41.27 33.79
CA SER A 432 -46.01 -41.88 33.76
C SER A 432 -45.46 -42.05 32.35
N ALA A 433 -46.24 -41.80 31.30
CA ALA A 433 -45.65 -41.38 30.02
C ALA A 433 -44.84 -40.11 30.28
N PHE A 434 -45.26 -39.33 31.30
CA PHE A 434 -44.44 -38.41 32.07
C PHE A 434 -43.18 -39.01 32.75
N THR A 435 -42.69 -40.19 32.37
CA THR A 435 -41.34 -40.72 32.66
C THR A 435 -40.56 -41.22 31.42
N THR A 436 -41.12 -41.12 30.21
CA THR A 436 -40.50 -41.60 28.96
C THR A 436 -40.61 -40.66 27.78
N LEU A 437 -41.57 -39.75 27.85
CA LEU A 437 -41.72 -38.59 27.01
C LEU A 437 -40.44 -37.79 26.88
N PRO A 438 -40.47 -36.83 25.93
CA PRO A 438 -39.44 -35.83 25.81
C PRO A 438 -39.26 -35.29 27.18
N GLU A 439 -38.09 -35.66 27.68
CA GLU A 439 -37.92 -35.72 29.10
C GLU A 439 -38.22 -34.29 29.70
N ASP A 440 -38.14 -33.11 28.97
CA ASP A 440 -38.63 -31.68 29.14
C ASP A 440 -40.08 -31.37 28.68
N VAL A 441 -40.83 -32.40 28.25
CA VAL A 441 -42.29 -32.59 28.39
C VAL A 441 -42.59 -33.05 29.83
N ARG A 442 -41.68 -33.77 30.50
CA ARG A 442 -41.91 -34.34 31.85
C ARG A 442 -41.30 -33.57 33.01
N LEU A 443 -40.17 -32.96 32.76
CA LEU A 443 -39.58 -31.91 33.57
C LEU A 443 -39.91 -30.56 32.92
N ASP A 444 -40.71 -30.60 31.83
CA ASP A 444 -41.23 -29.38 31.22
C ASP A 444 -41.86 -28.64 32.32
N ARG A 445 -41.64 -27.36 32.35
CA ARG A 445 -42.46 -26.54 33.19
C ARG A 445 -43.60 -25.94 32.44
N GLY A 446 -43.56 -25.65 31.14
CA GLY A 446 -44.77 -25.24 30.42
C GLY A 446 -45.80 -26.36 30.39
N PHE A 447 -45.33 -27.56 30.17
CA PHE A 447 -46.11 -28.77 30.23
C PHE A 447 -46.21 -29.34 31.65
N LEU A 448 -45.23 -29.29 32.58
CA LEU A 448 -45.48 -29.61 34.02
C LEU A 448 -46.43 -28.59 34.58
N LEU A 449 -46.48 -27.32 34.15
CA LEU A 449 -47.36 -26.25 34.66
C LEU A 449 -48.65 -26.14 33.88
N GLU A 450 -48.73 -26.66 32.66
CA GLU A 450 -49.99 -26.99 31.99
C GLU A 450 -50.51 -28.35 32.47
N ALA A 451 -49.65 -29.23 32.99
CA ALA A 451 -50.03 -30.49 33.63
C ALA A 451 -50.29 -30.28 35.13
N VAL A 452 -49.65 -29.31 35.80
CA VAL A 452 -49.85 -28.78 37.17
C VAL A 452 -50.97 -27.74 37.16
N GLY A 453 -51.18 -27.08 36.02
CA GLY A 453 -52.32 -26.21 35.74
C GLY A 453 -53.53 -26.98 35.23
N ALA A 454 -53.34 -28.12 34.57
CA ALA A 454 -54.40 -29.12 34.37
C ALA A 454 -54.65 -29.93 35.65
N ASP A 455 -53.62 -30.18 36.47
CA ASP A 455 -53.69 -30.86 37.77
C ASP A 455 -52.45 -30.64 38.68
N SER A 456 -52.57 -29.80 39.73
CA SER A 456 -51.45 -29.44 40.62
C SER A 456 -50.91 -30.60 41.48
N ALA A 457 -51.60 -31.74 41.50
CA ALA A 457 -51.08 -32.99 42.05
C ALA A 457 -49.97 -33.62 41.20
N VAL A 458 -49.74 -33.13 39.98
CA VAL A 458 -48.53 -33.43 39.22
C VAL A 458 -47.29 -33.01 40.02
N VAL A 459 -47.35 -32.03 40.95
CA VAL A 459 -46.26 -31.71 41.89
C VAL A 459 -45.90 -32.92 42.79
N ARG A 460 -46.87 -33.77 43.11
CA ARG A 460 -46.69 -34.95 43.96
C ARG A 460 -46.06 -36.15 43.24
N TYR A 461 -46.50 -36.40 42.00
CA TYR A 461 -45.99 -37.46 41.11
C TYR A 461 -44.75 -37.02 40.36
N ALA A 462 -44.58 -35.71 40.29
CA ALA A 462 -43.28 -35.16 40.13
C ALA A 462 -42.43 -35.68 41.31
N PRO A 463 -41.23 -36.13 41.00
CA PRO A 463 -40.34 -36.78 41.93
C PRO A 463 -40.21 -36.09 43.29
N GLN A 464 -39.75 -36.83 44.31
CA GLN A 464 -39.50 -36.25 45.63
C GLN A 464 -38.58 -35.04 45.51
N GLU A 465 -37.60 -35.10 44.63
CA GLU A 465 -36.74 -33.99 44.29
C GLU A 465 -37.50 -32.88 43.62
N VAL A 466 -38.52 -33.14 42.80
CA VAL A 466 -39.39 -32.09 42.23
C VAL A 466 -40.27 -31.39 43.31
N ARG A 467 -40.35 -31.88 44.56
CA ARG A 467 -41.01 -31.22 45.74
C ARG A 467 -40.07 -30.77 46.85
N ALA A 468 -38.93 -31.41 46.97
CA ALA A 468 -37.77 -30.75 47.52
C ALA A 468 -37.29 -29.66 46.55
N ASP A 469 -37.79 -29.64 45.31
CA ASP A 469 -37.36 -28.73 44.27
C ASP A 469 -38.07 -27.42 44.42
N ARG A 470 -37.23 -26.59 44.96
CA ARG A 470 -37.32 -25.17 44.96
C ARG A 470 -37.94 -24.54 43.72
N ALA A 471 -37.42 -24.78 42.53
CA ALA A 471 -37.79 -24.04 41.34
C ALA A 471 -39.20 -24.36 40.94
N PHE A 472 -39.45 -25.63 40.86
CA PHE A 472 -40.74 -26.10 40.52
C PHE A 472 -41.80 -25.55 41.49
N LEU A 473 -41.50 -25.55 42.78
CA LEU A 473 -42.34 -24.91 43.78
C LEU A 473 -42.50 -23.42 43.49
N LEU A 474 -41.41 -22.72 43.18
CA LEU A 474 -41.37 -21.30 42.81
C LEU A 474 -42.12 -20.90 41.53
N GLN A 475 -42.20 -21.77 40.53
CA GLN A 475 -43.02 -21.53 39.34
C GLN A 475 -44.44 -22.01 39.52
N ALA A 476 -44.68 -23.02 40.34
CA ALA A 476 -46.02 -23.33 40.82
C ALA A 476 -46.58 -22.20 41.71
N LEU A 477 -45.71 -21.41 42.37
CA LEU A 477 -46.07 -20.18 43.08
C LEU A 477 -46.62 -19.06 42.20
N GLY A 478 -46.20 -18.99 40.93
CA GLY A 478 -46.70 -18.00 39.98
C GLY A 478 -48.11 -18.31 39.47
N PHE A 479 -48.56 -19.56 39.62
CA PHE A 479 -49.96 -19.97 39.40
C PHE A 479 -50.74 -19.97 40.73
N ASP A 480 -50.13 -20.40 41.85
CA ASP A 480 -50.68 -20.36 43.22
C ASP A 480 -49.56 -20.39 44.31
N GLY A 481 -49.49 -19.34 45.15
CA GLY A 481 -48.50 -19.16 46.23
C GLY A 481 -48.41 -20.30 47.26
N SER A 482 -49.43 -21.16 47.29
CA SER A 482 -49.52 -22.39 48.08
C SER A 482 -48.52 -23.46 47.68
N ALA A 483 -47.88 -23.37 46.51
CA ALA A 483 -46.94 -24.37 46.03
C ALA A 483 -45.79 -24.64 47.03
N LEU A 484 -45.29 -23.60 47.71
CA LEU A 484 -44.25 -23.72 48.76
C LEU A 484 -44.68 -24.50 50.01
N LYS A 485 -45.98 -24.71 50.21
CA LYS A 485 -46.55 -25.39 51.40
C LYS A 485 -46.23 -26.88 51.43
N HIS A 486 -46.17 -27.50 50.26
CA HIS A 486 -45.86 -28.92 50.09
C HIS A 486 -44.41 -29.14 49.68
N ALA A 487 -43.61 -28.07 49.75
CA ALA A 487 -42.17 -28.14 49.75
C ALA A 487 -41.67 -28.93 50.95
N ALA A 488 -40.53 -29.58 50.80
CA ALA A 488 -39.90 -30.25 51.93
C ALA A 488 -39.42 -29.22 53.02
N PRO A 489 -39.50 -29.53 54.33
CA PRO A 489 -39.14 -28.61 55.43
C PRO A 489 -37.65 -28.24 55.48
N GLU A 490 -36.81 -29.17 55.03
CA GLU A 490 -35.36 -29.00 54.83
C GLU A 490 -35.08 -27.84 53.87
N VAL A 491 -35.98 -27.62 52.91
CA VAL A 491 -35.85 -26.62 51.84
C VAL A 491 -36.24 -25.23 52.35
N LEU A 492 -37.21 -25.12 53.26
CA LEU A 492 -37.69 -23.86 53.86
C LEU A 492 -36.78 -23.33 54.99
N ARG A 493 -36.04 -24.20 55.68
CA ARG A 493 -34.95 -23.78 56.60
C ARG A 493 -33.64 -23.50 55.89
N ASP A 494 -33.47 -24.08 54.70
CA ASP A 494 -32.31 -23.80 53.87
C ASP A 494 -32.45 -22.39 53.28
N ARG A 495 -31.51 -21.56 53.74
CA ARG A 495 -31.27 -20.19 53.36
C ARG A 495 -31.51 -19.91 51.88
N GLY A 496 -30.85 -20.62 50.97
CA GLY A 496 -30.87 -20.27 49.54
C GLY A 496 -32.27 -20.27 48.93
N PHE A 497 -33.15 -21.15 49.41
CA PHE A 497 -34.47 -21.29 48.84
C PHE A 497 -35.24 -20.01 48.98
N VAL A 498 -35.18 -19.51 50.20
CA VAL A 498 -36.12 -18.52 50.62
C VAL A 498 -35.71 -17.22 49.99
N LEU A 499 -34.41 -16.93 49.92
CA LEU A 499 -33.83 -15.84 49.13
C LEU A 499 -34.31 -15.84 47.67
N GLU A 500 -34.33 -17.00 47.02
CA GLU A 500 -34.76 -17.11 45.64
C GLU A 500 -36.28 -16.95 45.48
N ALA A 501 -37.03 -17.41 46.47
CA ALA A 501 -38.47 -17.23 46.52
C ALA A 501 -38.90 -15.80 46.76
N VAL A 502 -38.15 -15.07 47.59
CA VAL A 502 -38.33 -13.65 47.86
C VAL A 502 -38.09 -12.83 46.60
N GLY A 503 -37.13 -13.25 45.78
CA GLY A 503 -36.82 -12.63 44.50
C GLY A 503 -38.00 -12.63 43.53
N ARG A 504 -38.79 -13.70 43.52
CA ARG A 504 -39.96 -13.81 42.62
C ARG A 504 -41.22 -13.17 43.22
N GLU A 505 -41.41 -13.28 44.54
CA GLU A 505 -42.49 -12.64 45.30
C GLU A 505 -41.97 -12.24 46.70
N PRO A 506 -41.96 -10.94 47.11
CA PRO A 506 -41.32 -10.48 48.36
C PRO A 506 -41.84 -11.15 49.63
N THR A 507 -43.06 -11.70 49.56
CA THR A 507 -43.74 -12.37 50.67
C THR A 507 -43.13 -13.73 50.98
N ALA A 508 -42.24 -14.29 50.16
CA ALA A 508 -41.61 -15.55 50.49
C ALA A 508 -40.63 -15.48 51.68
N LEU A 509 -40.04 -14.31 52.02
CA LEU A 509 -39.17 -14.17 53.22
C LEU A 509 -39.97 -14.46 54.50
N LYS A 510 -41.28 -14.23 54.43
CA LYS A 510 -42.22 -14.48 55.51
C LYS A 510 -42.32 -15.96 55.88
N HIS A 511 -42.08 -16.85 54.90
CA HIS A 511 -42.13 -18.29 55.08
C HIS A 511 -40.73 -18.87 55.43
N ALA A 512 -39.72 -17.99 55.58
CA ALA A 512 -38.41 -18.33 56.13
C ALA A 512 -38.40 -18.32 57.68
N PRO A 513 -37.55 -19.15 58.30
CA PRO A 513 -37.29 -19.12 59.75
C PRO A 513 -36.59 -17.84 60.24
N HIS A 514 -36.77 -17.51 61.53
CA HIS A 514 -36.25 -16.28 62.16
C HIS A 514 -34.73 -16.14 62.11
N GLU A 515 -34.00 -17.24 62.35
CA GLU A 515 -32.53 -17.34 62.28
C GLU A 515 -31.97 -16.85 60.93
N LEU A 516 -32.81 -16.90 59.88
CA LEU A 516 -32.42 -16.43 58.58
C LEU A 516 -32.57 -14.91 58.44
N ARG A 517 -33.67 -14.36 58.96
CA ARG A 517 -34.02 -12.93 58.82
C ARG A 517 -33.17 -11.99 59.68
N SER A 518 -32.47 -12.51 60.69
CA SER A 518 -31.57 -11.75 61.56
C SER A 518 -30.09 -11.90 61.23
N ASP A 519 -29.71 -12.73 60.24
CA ASP A 519 -28.30 -12.81 59.82
C ASP A 519 -27.98 -11.90 58.63
N ARG A 520 -26.87 -11.19 58.84
CA ARG A 520 -26.38 -10.08 58.05
C ARG A 520 -25.99 -10.46 56.63
N GLY A 521 -25.32 -11.60 56.44
CA GLY A 521 -24.92 -12.05 55.11
C GLY A 521 -26.14 -12.43 54.28
N PHE A 522 -27.11 -13.07 54.92
CA PHE A 522 -28.31 -13.54 54.27
C PHE A 522 -29.28 -12.45 53.84
N VAL A 523 -29.52 -11.46 54.70
CA VAL A 523 -30.42 -10.36 54.37
C VAL A 523 -29.84 -9.51 53.24
N LEU A 524 -28.52 -9.27 53.20
CA LEU A 524 -27.87 -8.65 52.04
C LEU A 524 -28.20 -9.41 50.76
N GLU A 525 -28.04 -10.72 50.82
CA GLU A 525 -28.29 -11.61 49.69
C GLU A 525 -29.79 -11.66 49.27
N ALA A 526 -30.72 -11.38 50.19
CA ALA A 526 -32.17 -11.35 49.93
C ALA A 526 -32.60 -10.05 49.25
N THR A 527 -32.03 -8.96 49.74
CA THR A 527 -32.31 -7.60 49.31
C THR A 527 -31.67 -7.25 47.98
N GLY A 528 -30.53 -7.87 47.67
CA GLY A 528 -29.99 -7.89 46.32
C GLY A 528 -30.93 -8.55 45.30
N ARG A 529 -31.77 -9.52 45.70
CA ARG A 529 -32.71 -10.19 44.79
C ARG A 529 -34.01 -9.42 44.55
N ARG A 530 -34.50 -8.68 45.55
CA ARG A 530 -35.58 -7.67 45.45
C ARG A 530 -35.37 -6.63 46.55
N SER A 531 -35.22 -5.35 46.20
CA SER A 531 -34.89 -4.29 47.18
C SER A 531 -35.94 -4.17 48.30
N GLY A 532 -37.21 -4.43 47.97
CA GLY A 532 -38.34 -4.44 48.89
C GLY A 532 -38.30 -5.54 49.96
N ALA A 533 -37.41 -6.53 49.85
CA ALA A 533 -37.21 -7.57 50.86
C ALA A 533 -36.58 -7.04 52.15
N PHE A 534 -35.86 -5.90 52.10
CA PHE A 534 -35.12 -5.35 53.27
C PHE A 534 -36.08 -4.97 54.39
N ARG A 535 -37.31 -4.64 54.02
CA ARG A 535 -38.42 -4.36 54.94
C ARG A 535 -38.76 -5.55 55.84
N TYR A 536 -38.46 -6.78 55.44
CA TYR A 536 -38.78 -8.00 56.19
C TYR A 536 -37.55 -8.57 56.95
N ALA A 537 -36.43 -7.82 56.98
CA ALA A 537 -35.23 -8.10 57.77
C ALA A 537 -35.40 -7.75 59.25
N ALA A 538 -34.43 -8.14 60.09
CA ALA A 538 -34.40 -7.78 61.50
C ALA A 538 -33.90 -6.34 61.75
N ASP A 539 -34.45 -5.66 62.76
CA ASP A 539 -34.25 -4.22 63.03
C ASP A 539 -32.78 -3.82 63.27
N GLU A 540 -31.99 -4.72 63.87
CA GLU A 540 -30.58 -4.52 64.19
C GLU A 540 -29.69 -4.31 62.94
N LEU A 541 -30.06 -4.92 61.81
CA LEU A 541 -29.30 -4.83 60.56
C LEU A 541 -29.59 -3.56 59.76
N VAL A 542 -30.73 -2.90 60.04
CA VAL A 542 -31.16 -1.68 59.36
C VAL A 542 -30.45 -0.43 59.90
N ALA A 543 -29.90 -0.51 61.12
CA ALA A 543 -29.17 0.58 61.77
C ALA A 543 -27.66 0.60 61.49
N ASP A 544 -27.12 -0.39 60.78
CA ASP A 544 -25.67 -0.53 60.59
C ASP A 544 -25.17 0.08 59.28
N ARG A 545 -24.20 1.00 59.40
CA ARG A 545 -23.56 1.75 58.31
C ARG A 545 -23.03 0.84 57.19
N ASP A 546 -22.30 -0.22 57.51
CA ASP A 546 -21.66 -1.08 56.50
C ASP A 546 -22.69 -1.98 55.80
N MET A 547 -23.76 -2.35 56.52
CA MET A 547 -24.88 -3.12 55.97
C MET A 547 -25.65 -2.30 54.92
N VAL A 548 -26.01 -1.06 55.25
CA VAL A 548 -26.77 -0.17 54.35
C VAL A 548 -25.96 0.14 53.08
N LEU A 549 -24.65 0.37 53.21
CA LEU A 549 -23.76 0.57 52.05
C LEU A 549 -23.64 -0.69 51.18
N ALA A 550 -23.58 -1.87 51.81
CA ALA A 550 -23.54 -3.13 51.09
C ALA A 550 -24.85 -3.43 50.35
N VAL A 551 -26.03 -3.14 50.93
CA VAL A 551 -27.34 -3.24 50.23
C VAL A 551 -27.41 -2.23 49.07
N ALA A 552 -27.02 -0.97 49.31
CA ALA A 552 -27.04 0.09 48.30
C ALA A 552 -26.14 -0.25 47.09
N ALA A 553 -24.98 -0.89 47.30
CA ALA A 553 -24.09 -1.32 46.23
C ALA A 553 -24.64 -2.45 45.33
N GLN A 554 -25.61 -3.24 45.81
CA GLN A 554 -26.14 -4.43 45.13
C GLN A 554 -27.40 -4.18 44.28
N SER A 555 -28.09 -3.05 44.50
CA SER A 555 -29.42 -2.70 43.96
C SER A 555 -29.48 -2.27 42.46
N GLY A 556 -28.63 -2.83 41.60
CA GLY A 556 -28.43 -2.35 40.20
C GLY A 556 -29.63 -2.40 39.22
N GLN A 557 -30.85 -2.74 39.67
CA GLN A 557 -32.06 -2.83 38.84
C GLN A 557 -33.32 -2.15 39.47
N GLU A 558 -33.32 -1.84 40.77
CA GLU A 558 -34.43 -1.16 41.50
C GLU A 558 -33.84 -0.04 42.39
N GLU A 559 -34.46 1.15 42.42
CA GLU A 559 -33.95 2.40 43.03
C GLU A 559 -32.92 2.21 44.17
N PRO A 560 -31.62 2.49 43.95
CA PRO A 560 -30.56 2.34 44.97
C PRO A 560 -30.76 3.18 46.23
N ALA A 561 -31.50 4.29 46.11
CA ALA A 561 -31.99 5.09 47.23
C ALA A 561 -32.88 4.31 48.22
N SER A 562 -33.45 3.16 47.83
CA SER A 562 -34.32 2.34 48.68
C SER A 562 -33.63 1.81 49.93
N ALA A 563 -32.32 1.53 49.89
CA ALA A 563 -31.56 1.10 51.07
C ALA A 563 -31.45 2.23 52.10
N PHE A 564 -31.09 3.44 51.67
CA PHE A 564 -31.03 4.63 52.53
C PHE A 564 -32.42 5.13 52.95
N LYS A 565 -33.47 4.82 52.19
CA LYS A 565 -34.87 5.12 52.55
C LYS A 565 -35.33 4.37 53.80
N TYR A 566 -34.89 3.12 53.98
CA TYR A 566 -35.25 2.31 55.14
C TYR A 566 -34.18 2.34 56.24
N ALA A 567 -33.02 2.99 56.04
CA ALA A 567 -31.91 3.06 57.00
C ALA A 567 -32.17 3.96 58.23
N SER A 568 -31.41 3.72 59.31
CA SER A 568 -31.47 4.55 60.54
C SER A 568 -31.00 6.00 60.32
N GLU A 569 -31.39 6.90 61.22
CA GLU A 569 -31.01 8.32 61.17
C GLU A 569 -29.50 8.56 61.34
N GLU A 570 -28.82 7.72 62.11
CA GLU A 570 -27.36 7.79 62.32
C GLU A 570 -26.58 7.55 61.01
N VAL A 571 -26.97 6.53 60.23
CA VAL A 571 -26.32 6.19 58.95
C VAL A 571 -26.58 7.26 57.88
N ARG A 572 -27.76 7.89 57.91
CA ARG A 572 -28.11 8.99 56.99
C ARG A 572 -27.34 10.28 57.26
N ASN A 573 -26.79 10.47 58.46
CA ASN A 573 -25.95 11.61 58.85
C ASN A 573 -24.43 11.33 58.77
N ASP A 574 -24.01 10.13 58.37
CA ASP A 574 -22.59 9.77 58.24
C ASP A 574 -21.98 10.25 56.91
N ARG A 575 -21.02 11.19 56.98
CA ARG A 575 -20.36 11.81 55.81
C ARG A 575 -19.73 10.76 54.87
N GLY A 576 -19.08 9.74 55.41
CA GLY A 576 -18.37 8.74 54.62
C GLY A 576 -19.30 7.74 53.93
N ALA A 577 -20.38 7.35 54.62
CA ALA A 577 -21.40 6.47 54.08
C ALA A 577 -22.14 7.11 52.90
N VAL A 578 -22.60 8.35 53.08
CA VAL A 578 -23.37 9.02 52.01
C VAL A 578 -22.51 9.29 50.78
N LEU A 579 -21.22 9.68 50.93
CA LEU A 579 -20.31 9.85 49.77
C LEU A 579 -20.07 8.54 49.00
N ALA A 580 -19.91 7.42 49.71
CA ALA A 580 -19.76 6.10 49.07
C ALA A 580 -21.03 5.68 48.31
N GLY A 581 -22.21 6.03 48.82
CA GLY A 581 -23.51 5.83 48.15
C GLY A 581 -23.67 6.67 46.89
N VAL A 582 -23.26 7.94 46.92
CA VAL A 582 -23.31 8.86 45.75
C VAL A 582 -22.52 8.32 44.56
N GLY A 583 -21.40 7.63 44.80
CA GLY A 583 -20.62 6.98 43.74
C GLY A 583 -21.29 5.83 43.02
N ARG A 584 -22.46 5.40 43.51
CA ARG A 584 -23.29 4.38 42.89
C ARG A 584 -24.57 4.99 42.32
N ASP A 585 -25.23 5.85 43.10
CA ASP A 585 -26.41 6.60 42.68
C ASP A 585 -26.55 7.90 43.47
N VAL A 586 -26.57 9.02 42.75
CA VAL A 586 -26.77 10.36 43.33
C VAL A 586 -28.10 10.52 44.06
N SER A 587 -29.12 9.71 43.72
CA SER A 587 -30.44 9.77 44.33
C SER A 587 -30.43 9.42 45.83
N VAL A 588 -29.36 8.80 46.33
CA VAL A 588 -29.09 8.58 47.76
C VAL A 588 -29.14 9.89 48.57
N LEU A 589 -28.74 11.02 47.99
CA LEU A 589 -28.79 12.33 48.65
C LEU A 589 -30.22 12.79 48.99
N LYS A 590 -31.27 12.22 48.38
CA LYS A 590 -32.67 12.46 48.77
C LYS A 590 -32.98 12.02 50.20
N HIS A 591 -32.23 11.05 50.70
CA HIS A 591 -32.42 10.46 52.02
C HIS A 591 -31.27 10.78 52.97
N ALA A 592 -30.32 11.65 52.58
CA ALA A 592 -29.25 12.10 53.47
C ALA A 592 -29.78 13.05 54.53
N GLY A 593 -29.11 13.11 55.68
CA GLY A 593 -29.47 14.02 56.75
C GLY A 593 -29.21 15.49 56.41
N GLU A 594 -30.08 16.37 56.89
CA GLU A 594 -30.05 17.80 56.51
C GLU A 594 -28.72 18.49 56.84
N ALA A 595 -28.06 18.10 57.93
CA ALA A 595 -26.79 18.68 58.36
C ALA A 595 -25.67 18.45 57.33
N LEU A 596 -25.65 17.29 56.65
CA LEU A 596 -24.70 17.00 55.58
C LEU A 596 -25.01 17.79 54.31
N LEU A 597 -26.30 17.90 53.95
CA LEU A 597 -26.70 18.64 52.75
C LEU A 597 -26.44 20.15 52.87
N ARG A 598 -26.36 20.69 54.10
CA ARG A 598 -25.93 22.07 54.40
C ARG A 598 -24.40 22.26 54.44
N SER A 599 -23.61 21.20 54.39
CA SER A 599 -22.14 21.27 54.47
C SER A 599 -21.49 21.54 53.10
N ARG A 600 -20.80 22.69 53.01
CA ARG A 600 -20.09 23.13 51.80
C ARG A 600 -19.06 22.11 51.31
N GLU A 601 -18.22 21.63 52.22
CA GLU A 601 -17.13 20.70 51.88
C GLU A 601 -17.65 19.36 51.38
N PHE A 602 -18.70 18.83 52.03
CA PHE A 602 -19.27 17.54 51.69
C PHE A 602 -19.85 17.51 50.27
N ILE A 603 -20.59 18.54 49.88
CA ILE A 603 -21.15 18.60 48.53
C ILE A 603 -20.04 18.77 47.46
N LEU A 604 -18.95 19.50 47.75
CA LEU A 604 -17.81 19.57 46.83
C LEU A 604 -17.12 18.21 46.64
N ASP A 605 -17.04 17.39 47.69
CA ASP A 605 -16.53 16.02 47.57
C ASP A 605 -17.48 15.14 46.75
N ALA A 606 -18.80 15.25 46.97
CA ALA A 606 -19.81 14.51 46.20
C ALA A 606 -19.78 14.87 44.70
N LEU A 607 -19.46 16.12 44.36
CA LEU A 607 -19.32 16.59 42.98
C LEU A 607 -18.14 16.00 42.22
N ARG A 608 -17.08 15.54 42.90
CA ARG A 608 -15.99 14.78 42.26
C ARG A 608 -16.47 13.44 41.72
N VAL A 609 -17.53 12.93 42.33
CA VAL A 609 -18.07 11.60 42.09
C VAL A 609 -19.19 11.67 41.06
N ASP A 610 -20.16 12.57 41.25
CA ASP A 610 -21.24 12.83 40.28
C ASP A 610 -21.64 14.32 40.25
N ALA A 611 -21.66 14.89 39.05
CA ALA A 611 -22.07 16.26 38.76
C ALA A 611 -23.53 16.59 39.18
N ALA A 612 -24.40 15.58 39.24
CA ALA A 612 -25.79 15.73 39.66
C ALA A 612 -25.95 16.01 41.16
N SER A 613 -24.90 15.87 41.96
CA SER A 613 -24.91 16.07 43.42
C SER A 613 -25.35 17.49 43.82
N LEU A 614 -25.06 18.50 42.98
CA LEU A 614 -25.48 19.89 43.23
C LEU A 614 -27.01 20.04 43.40
N LYS A 615 -27.80 19.20 42.71
CA LYS A 615 -29.27 19.24 42.76
C LYS A 615 -29.82 18.97 44.18
N TYR A 616 -29.09 18.25 45.00
CA TYR A 616 -29.54 17.79 46.32
C TYR A 616 -28.93 18.59 47.47
N ALA A 617 -28.06 19.56 47.20
CA ALA A 617 -27.51 20.46 48.22
C ALA A 617 -28.64 21.25 48.90
N ALA A 618 -28.42 21.68 50.14
CA ALA A 618 -29.40 22.51 50.84
C ALA A 618 -29.66 23.83 50.10
N GLU A 619 -30.84 24.38 50.31
CA GLU A 619 -31.31 25.52 49.53
C GLU A 619 -30.38 26.73 49.64
N GLU A 620 -29.80 26.93 50.83
CA GLU A 620 -28.88 28.03 51.12
C GLU A 620 -27.59 27.91 50.30
N LEU A 621 -27.06 26.69 50.13
CA LEU A 621 -25.87 26.44 49.31
C LEU A 621 -26.17 26.54 47.82
N GLN A 622 -27.33 26.06 47.37
CA GLN A 622 -27.75 26.22 45.98
C GLN A 622 -27.94 27.69 45.58
N GLN A 623 -28.10 28.59 46.55
CA GLN A 623 -28.19 30.04 46.36
C GLN A 623 -26.85 30.76 46.59
N ASP A 624 -25.83 30.11 47.15
CA ASP A 624 -24.50 30.70 47.34
C ASP A 624 -23.71 30.68 46.02
N ARG A 625 -23.55 31.86 45.42
CA ARG A 625 -22.77 32.08 44.21
C ARG A 625 -21.33 31.57 44.31
N GLY A 626 -20.65 31.86 45.42
CA GLY A 626 -19.25 31.49 45.61
C GLY A 626 -19.07 29.98 45.74
N PHE A 627 -20.09 29.29 46.24
CA PHE A 627 -20.12 27.83 46.26
C PHE A 627 -20.39 27.23 44.88
N VAL A 628 -21.41 27.71 44.17
CA VAL A 628 -21.76 27.19 42.83
C VAL A 628 -20.61 27.40 41.84
N LEU A 629 -19.90 28.53 41.91
CA LEU A 629 -18.71 28.78 41.08
C LEU A 629 -17.60 27.76 41.35
N ALA A 630 -17.32 27.44 42.62
CA ALA A 630 -16.34 26.43 43.00
C ALA A 630 -16.76 25.01 42.54
N ALA A 631 -18.04 24.68 42.70
CA ALA A 631 -18.62 23.41 42.25
C ALA A 631 -18.49 23.21 40.74
N VAL A 632 -18.84 24.22 39.95
CA VAL A 632 -18.80 24.18 38.48
C VAL A 632 -17.36 24.23 37.95
N GLY A 633 -16.48 24.99 38.60
CA GLY A 633 -15.05 25.01 38.25
C GLY A 633 -14.38 23.65 38.47
N GLN A 634 -14.84 22.89 39.46
CA GLN A 634 -14.35 21.55 39.75
C GLN A 634 -14.93 20.48 38.82
N GLU A 635 -16.24 20.52 38.53
CA GLU A 635 -16.91 19.63 37.58
C GLU A 635 -17.90 20.41 36.70
N GLY A 636 -17.49 20.72 35.47
CA GLY A 636 -18.27 21.59 34.58
C GLY A 636 -19.62 21.04 34.13
N ARG A 637 -19.89 19.74 34.28
CA ARG A 637 -21.24 19.16 34.05
C ARG A 637 -22.25 19.57 35.12
N ALA A 638 -21.77 20.02 36.29
CA ALA A 638 -22.64 20.43 37.40
C ALA A 638 -23.51 21.65 37.05
N LEU A 639 -23.11 22.46 36.07
CA LEU A 639 -23.88 23.61 35.58
C LEU A 639 -25.31 23.21 35.15
N LYS A 640 -25.49 22.00 34.59
CA LYS A 640 -26.80 21.46 34.22
C LYS A 640 -27.79 21.42 35.40
N HIS A 641 -27.26 21.24 36.61
CA HIS A 641 -28.02 21.06 37.84
C HIS A 641 -28.07 22.32 38.71
N ALA A 642 -27.37 23.39 38.32
CA ALA A 642 -27.45 24.68 38.99
C ALA A 642 -28.79 25.38 38.72
N ARG A 643 -29.20 26.29 39.61
CA ARG A 643 -30.38 27.13 39.41
C ARG A 643 -30.22 28.00 38.15
N ALA A 644 -31.34 28.33 37.50
CA ALA A 644 -31.36 29.13 36.28
C ALA A 644 -30.57 30.45 36.42
N ALA A 645 -30.62 31.10 37.59
CA ALA A 645 -29.86 32.32 37.87
C ALA A 645 -28.33 32.14 37.70
N PHE A 646 -27.77 30.98 38.06
CA PHE A 646 -26.35 30.67 37.90
C PHE A 646 -26.00 30.09 36.54
N GLN A 647 -26.95 29.44 35.86
CA GLN A 647 -26.82 29.12 34.44
C GLN A 647 -26.72 30.39 33.59
N ALA A 648 -27.32 31.49 34.06
CA ALA A 648 -27.22 32.83 33.50
C ALA A 648 -26.07 33.67 34.07
N ASP A 649 -25.21 33.13 34.95
CA ASP A 649 -24.04 33.85 35.47
C ASP A 649 -22.83 33.67 34.52
N PRO A 650 -22.23 34.76 34.00
CA PRO A 650 -21.13 34.69 33.06
C PRO A 650 -19.89 33.97 33.62
N GLU A 651 -19.52 34.22 34.88
CA GLU A 651 -18.29 33.65 35.45
C GLU A 651 -18.46 32.15 35.71
N VAL A 652 -19.64 31.74 36.19
CA VAL A 652 -19.96 30.33 36.42
C VAL A 652 -19.99 29.56 35.10
N ALA A 653 -20.59 30.14 34.06
CA ALA A 653 -20.62 29.52 32.74
C ALA A 653 -19.23 29.45 32.09
N LEU A 654 -18.38 30.47 32.23
CA LEU A 654 -16.98 30.41 31.75
C LEU A 654 -16.17 29.35 32.50
N ALA A 655 -16.36 29.20 33.81
CA ALA A 655 -15.72 28.14 34.60
C ALA A 655 -16.11 26.74 34.07
N ALA A 656 -17.38 26.52 33.72
CA ALA A 656 -17.82 25.27 33.09
C ALA A 656 -17.12 25.03 31.75
N LEU A 657 -17.01 26.08 30.92
CA LEU A 657 -16.42 26.00 29.58
C LEU A 657 -14.92 25.74 29.59
N GLY A 658 -14.20 26.17 30.63
CA GLY A 658 -12.78 25.85 30.82
C GLY A 658 -12.49 24.36 30.88
N SER A 659 -13.43 23.55 31.36
CA SER A 659 -13.31 22.08 31.33
C SER A 659 -13.68 21.46 29.97
N GLY A 660 -14.27 22.24 29.04
CA GLY A 660 -14.45 21.93 27.61
C GLY A 660 -15.80 22.38 27.00
N SER A 661 -15.81 22.62 25.68
CA SER A 661 -16.81 23.39 24.94
C SER A 661 -18.24 22.82 24.89
N SER A 662 -18.40 21.50 25.03
CA SER A 662 -19.73 20.88 24.97
C SER A 662 -20.65 21.26 26.14
N ARG A 663 -20.10 21.91 27.17
CA ARG A 663 -20.80 22.37 28.38
C ARG A 663 -21.55 23.69 28.17
N ALA A 664 -21.26 24.40 27.08
CA ALA A 664 -22.01 25.59 26.64
C ALA A 664 -23.52 25.32 26.58
N ARG A 665 -23.93 24.08 26.28
CA ARG A 665 -25.35 23.69 26.20
C ARG A 665 -26.13 23.87 27.51
N TYR A 666 -25.44 23.97 28.65
CA TYR A 666 -26.04 24.11 29.97
C TYR A 666 -26.10 25.57 30.46
N ALA A 667 -25.42 26.49 29.76
CA ALA A 667 -25.51 27.91 30.05
C ALA A 667 -26.81 28.50 29.49
N ALA A 668 -27.32 29.55 30.12
CA ALA A 668 -28.54 30.21 29.67
C ALA A 668 -28.32 30.88 28.31
N GLY A 669 -29.34 30.81 27.44
CA GLY A 669 -29.32 31.42 26.11
C GLY A 669 -29.00 32.92 26.12
N GLU A 670 -29.36 33.61 27.20
CA GLU A 670 -29.13 35.05 27.39
C GLU A 670 -27.64 35.41 27.48
N LEU A 671 -26.80 34.53 28.02
CA LEU A 671 -25.35 34.78 28.10
C LEU A 671 -24.71 34.84 26.72
N PHE A 672 -25.20 34.03 25.80
CA PHE A 672 -24.74 34.04 24.42
C PHE A 672 -25.19 35.32 23.67
N ARG A 673 -26.06 36.17 24.25
CA ARG A 673 -26.32 37.53 23.74
C ARG A 673 -25.20 38.53 24.10
N SER A 674 -24.28 38.19 24.98
CA SER A 674 -23.18 39.07 25.37
C SER A 674 -21.92 38.78 24.54
N ALA A 675 -21.48 39.78 23.77
CA ALA A 675 -20.24 39.70 22.99
C ALA A 675 -19.00 39.48 23.90
N GLN A 676 -18.97 40.11 25.08
CA GLN A 676 -17.86 39.96 26.03
C GLN A 676 -17.74 38.52 26.57
N PHE A 677 -18.89 37.91 26.90
CA PHE A 677 -18.95 36.52 27.35
C PHE A 677 -18.54 35.56 26.23
N LEU A 678 -19.14 35.70 25.04
CA LEU A 678 -18.82 34.87 23.89
C LEU A 678 -17.36 34.98 23.49
N GLY A 679 -16.78 36.18 23.46
CA GLY A 679 -15.36 36.37 23.15
C GLY A 679 -14.45 35.65 24.13
N SER A 680 -14.82 35.64 25.42
CA SER A 680 -14.07 34.91 26.46
C SER A 680 -14.26 33.40 26.34
N ALA A 681 -15.48 32.94 26.03
CA ALA A 681 -15.80 31.53 25.82
C ALA A 681 -15.07 30.93 24.60
N VAL A 682 -14.97 31.70 23.52
CA VAL A 682 -14.25 31.31 22.29
C VAL A 682 -12.76 31.18 22.57
N ARG A 683 -12.15 32.10 23.32
CA ARG A 683 -10.73 32.01 23.72
C ARG A 683 -10.43 30.78 24.58
N LEU A 684 -11.37 30.39 25.45
CA LEU A 684 -11.18 29.27 26.38
C LEU A 684 -11.45 27.90 25.74
N SER A 685 -12.41 27.80 24.81
CA SER A 685 -12.96 26.50 24.38
C SER A 685 -13.16 26.33 22.88
N GLY A 686 -12.73 27.31 22.07
CA GLY A 686 -12.80 27.28 20.60
C GLY A 686 -14.11 27.82 20.01
N GLY A 687 -14.19 27.84 18.68
CA GLY A 687 -15.30 28.40 17.90
C GLY A 687 -16.60 27.59 17.98
N SER A 688 -16.56 26.36 18.49
CA SER A 688 -17.77 25.50 18.65
C SER A 688 -18.85 26.09 19.57
N VAL A 689 -18.53 27.09 20.40
CA VAL A 689 -19.50 27.81 21.24
C VAL A 689 -20.37 28.76 20.41
N LEU A 690 -19.90 29.23 19.25
CA LEU A 690 -20.64 30.15 18.37
C LEU A 690 -21.96 29.58 17.85
N ARG A 691 -22.14 28.24 17.87
CA ARG A 691 -23.43 27.62 17.53
C ARG A 691 -24.59 28.03 18.44
N TYR A 692 -24.29 28.53 19.64
CA TYR A 692 -25.29 29.01 20.60
C TYR A 692 -25.49 30.52 20.55
N ALA A 693 -24.66 31.23 19.78
CA ALA A 693 -24.74 32.67 19.64
C ALA A 693 -25.99 33.05 18.81
N PRO A 694 -26.84 33.96 19.30
CA PRO A 694 -27.99 34.45 18.58
C PRO A 694 -27.54 35.38 17.44
N ARG A 695 -28.43 35.57 16.47
CA ARG A 695 -28.12 36.25 15.21
C ARG A 695 -27.60 37.68 15.42
N GLU A 696 -28.08 38.39 16.43
CA GLU A 696 -27.70 39.80 16.65
C GLU A 696 -26.23 39.97 17.07
N VAL A 697 -25.68 39.05 17.84
CA VAL A 697 -24.29 39.14 18.34
C VAL A 697 -23.29 38.64 17.32
N CYS A 698 -23.73 37.74 16.45
CA CYS A 698 -22.88 37.22 15.40
C CYS A 698 -22.59 38.22 14.28
N ALA A 699 -23.30 39.36 14.27
CA ALA A 699 -22.97 40.51 13.44
C ALA A 699 -21.76 41.30 13.97
N ASP A 700 -21.27 41.01 15.19
CA ASP A 700 -20.04 41.61 15.72
C ASP A 700 -18.81 41.01 15.01
N ARG A 701 -18.25 41.81 14.12
CA ARG A 701 -17.12 41.43 13.27
C ARG A 701 -15.82 41.22 14.06
N GLU A 702 -15.58 41.98 15.13
CA GLU A 702 -14.36 41.81 15.95
C GLU A 702 -14.38 40.46 16.66
N LEU A 703 -15.55 40.06 17.16
CA LEU A 703 -15.76 38.77 17.80
C LEU A 703 -15.53 37.61 16.82
N MET A 704 -16.05 37.73 15.59
CA MET A 704 -15.87 36.71 14.55
C MET A 704 -14.43 36.60 14.06
N LEU A 705 -13.74 37.72 13.88
CA LEU A 705 -12.30 37.72 13.58
C LEU A 705 -11.49 37.12 14.72
N GLY A 706 -11.83 37.42 15.97
CA GLY A 706 -11.21 36.82 17.15
C GLY A 706 -11.40 35.28 17.19
N ALA A 707 -12.57 34.79 16.77
CA ALA A 707 -12.84 33.36 16.68
C ALA A 707 -12.02 32.66 15.58
N LEU A 708 -11.89 33.28 14.41
CA LEU A 708 -10.98 32.80 13.34
C LEU A 708 -9.51 32.84 13.75
N GLY A 709 -9.15 33.77 14.64
CA GLY A 709 -7.85 33.83 15.30
C GLY A 709 -7.58 32.62 16.19
N ALA A 710 -8.58 32.20 16.97
CA ALA A 710 -8.48 31.09 17.92
C ALA A 710 -8.60 29.70 17.28
N GLU A 711 -9.44 29.52 16.25
CA GLU A 711 -9.67 28.23 15.60
C GLU A 711 -9.81 28.38 14.06
N ARG A 712 -9.02 27.60 13.30
CA ARG A 712 -9.02 27.67 11.82
C ARG A 712 -10.37 27.29 11.19
N SER A 713 -11.07 26.34 11.80
CA SER A 713 -12.40 25.86 11.36
C SER A 713 -13.57 26.65 11.95
N ALA A 714 -13.34 27.78 12.62
CA ALA A 714 -14.40 28.53 13.30
C ALA A 714 -15.55 28.94 12.35
N LEU A 715 -15.26 29.23 11.08
CA LEU A 715 -16.26 29.61 10.07
C LEU A 715 -17.39 28.58 9.94
N LYS A 716 -17.11 27.28 10.10
CA LYS A 716 -18.12 26.21 10.07
C LYS A 716 -19.20 26.35 11.15
N HIS A 717 -18.83 26.92 12.30
CA HIS A 717 -19.71 27.09 13.45
C HIS A 717 -20.40 28.46 13.49
N MET A 718 -20.09 29.34 12.53
CA MET A 718 -20.70 30.66 12.39
C MET A 718 -22.09 30.56 11.73
N PRO A 719 -23.02 31.47 12.09
CA PRO A 719 -24.34 31.51 11.48
C PRO A 719 -24.27 31.89 9.99
N PRO A 720 -25.34 31.63 9.22
CA PRO A 720 -25.34 31.84 7.77
C PRO A 720 -25.04 33.29 7.37
N GLU A 721 -25.42 34.28 8.18
CA GLU A 721 -25.15 35.70 7.91
C GLU A 721 -23.64 36.01 7.96
N ALA A 722 -22.93 35.50 8.96
CA ALA A 722 -21.47 35.65 9.06
C ALA A 722 -20.73 34.86 7.99
N ARG A 723 -21.30 33.74 7.52
CA ARG A 723 -20.79 32.97 6.36
C ARG A 723 -21.12 33.65 5.01
N ALA A 724 -21.96 34.68 5.01
CA ALA A 724 -22.26 35.53 3.86
C ALA A 724 -21.51 36.87 3.91
N ASP A 725 -20.79 37.17 4.99
CA ASP A 725 -19.94 38.36 5.09
C ASP A 725 -18.65 38.12 4.31
N ARG A 726 -18.47 38.88 3.22
CA ARG A 726 -17.33 38.76 2.33
C ARG A 726 -16.00 38.95 3.04
N GLU A 727 -15.90 39.91 3.95
CA GLU A 727 -14.63 40.25 4.58
C GLU A 727 -14.24 39.24 5.67
N LEU A 728 -15.23 38.68 6.39
CA LEU A 728 -14.99 37.56 7.31
C LEU A 728 -14.56 36.30 6.58
N VAL A 729 -15.23 35.96 5.48
CA VAL A 729 -14.87 34.82 4.65
C VAL A 729 -13.49 35.03 4.01
N LEU A 730 -13.17 36.23 3.54
CA LEU A 730 -11.83 36.56 3.04
C LEU A 730 -10.75 36.36 4.12
N ALA A 731 -11.00 36.83 5.35
CA ALA A 731 -10.08 36.63 6.47
C ALA A 731 -9.92 35.14 6.84
N ALA A 732 -10.96 34.33 6.65
CA ALA A 732 -10.90 32.87 6.82
C ALA A 732 -10.08 32.21 5.70
N ILE A 733 -10.30 32.61 4.44
CA ILE A 733 -9.59 32.12 3.24
C ILE A 733 -8.10 32.42 3.33
N GLN A 734 -7.70 33.61 3.81
CA GLN A 734 -6.30 33.98 4.05
C GLN A 734 -5.57 33.07 5.05
N ARG A 735 -6.30 32.29 5.85
CA ARG A 735 -5.73 31.33 6.82
C ARG A 735 -5.85 29.88 6.32
N ASP A 736 -6.97 29.56 5.68
CA ASP A 736 -7.24 28.25 5.06
C ASP A 736 -8.17 28.43 3.85
N PRO A 737 -7.68 28.24 2.61
CA PRO A 737 -8.46 28.38 1.38
C PRO A 737 -9.69 27.46 1.30
N HIS A 738 -9.67 26.30 1.99
CA HIS A 738 -10.77 25.33 1.98
C HIS A 738 -11.99 25.82 2.76
N THR A 739 -11.84 26.89 3.55
CA THR A 739 -12.96 27.53 4.26
C THR A 739 -13.99 28.14 3.32
N LEU A 740 -13.65 28.36 2.04
CA LEU A 740 -14.59 28.73 0.98
C LEU A 740 -15.79 27.77 0.92
N GLY A 741 -15.60 26.48 1.24
CA GLY A 741 -16.69 25.50 1.30
C GLY A 741 -17.74 25.76 2.36
N PHE A 742 -17.44 26.56 3.39
CA PHE A 742 -18.41 26.96 4.41
C PHE A 742 -19.13 28.27 4.08
N ALA A 743 -18.62 29.05 3.12
CA ALA A 743 -19.20 30.32 2.70
C ALA A 743 -20.60 30.16 2.07
N SER A 744 -21.37 31.25 2.06
CA SER A 744 -22.67 31.31 1.40
C SER A 744 -22.56 31.00 -0.10
N GLU A 745 -23.64 30.53 -0.70
CA GLU A 745 -23.70 30.27 -2.16
C GLU A 745 -23.41 31.54 -2.98
N GLU A 746 -23.80 32.72 -2.47
CA GLU A 746 -23.52 34.01 -3.11
C GLU A 746 -22.02 34.32 -3.15
N LEU A 747 -21.30 34.10 -2.05
CA LEU A 747 -19.85 34.31 -2.00
C LEU A 747 -19.08 33.24 -2.76
N ARG A 748 -19.61 32.02 -2.88
CA ARG A 748 -19.06 30.99 -3.76
C ARG A 748 -19.28 31.27 -5.25
N ARG A 749 -20.09 32.29 -5.58
CA ARG A 749 -20.24 32.88 -6.92
C ARG A 749 -19.43 34.17 -7.09
N ASP A 750 -18.78 34.67 -6.04
CA ASP A 750 -17.92 35.86 -6.14
C ASP A 750 -16.60 35.48 -6.82
N ARG A 751 -16.44 35.95 -8.07
CA ARG A 751 -15.28 35.72 -8.91
C ARG A 751 -13.97 36.06 -8.21
N GLU A 752 -13.90 37.23 -7.57
CA GLU A 752 -12.66 37.73 -6.98
C GLU A 752 -12.28 36.92 -5.73
N LEU A 753 -13.28 36.62 -4.89
CA LEU A 753 -13.06 35.87 -3.65
C LEU A 753 -12.59 34.44 -3.93
N VAL A 754 -13.17 33.79 -4.94
CA VAL A 754 -12.75 32.45 -5.36
C VAL A 754 -11.34 32.48 -5.95
N LEU A 755 -10.98 33.48 -6.77
CA LEU A 755 -9.63 33.61 -7.30
C LEU A 755 -8.58 33.84 -6.22
N GLU A 756 -8.92 34.56 -5.14
CA GLU A 756 -8.03 34.73 -3.99
C GLU A 756 -7.76 33.39 -3.27
N ALA A 757 -8.78 32.54 -3.13
CA ALA A 757 -8.61 31.20 -2.59
C ALA A 757 -7.75 30.31 -3.51
N VAL A 758 -8.03 30.34 -4.82
CA VAL A 758 -7.30 29.58 -5.85
C VAL A 758 -5.83 30.01 -5.96
N ALA A 759 -5.54 31.31 -5.78
CA ALA A 759 -4.17 31.82 -5.81
C ALA A 759 -3.30 31.26 -4.66
N GLN A 760 -3.91 30.86 -3.55
CA GLN A 760 -3.22 30.19 -2.44
C GLN A 760 -3.16 28.67 -2.62
N ASP A 761 -4.27 28.06 -3.04
CA ASP A 761 -4.37 26.64 -3.35
C ASP A 761 -5.43 26.41 -4.43
N GLY A 762 -5.00 25.97 -5.62
CA GLY A 762 -5.89 25.76 -6.75
C GLY A 762 -7.00 24.74 -6.48
N THR A 763 -6.80 23.80 -5.54
CA THR A 763 -7.85 22.81 -5.18
C THR A 763 -9.08 23.46 -4.56
N ALA A 764 -8.95 24.67 -3.99
CA ALA A 764 -10.07 25.43 -3.45
C ALA A 764 -11.17 25.73 -4.49
N LEU A 765 -10.85 25.70 -5.80
CA LEU A 765 -11.85 25.84 -6.86
C LEU A 765 -12.98 24.81 -6.74
N GLU A 766 -12.75 23.64 -6.14
CA GLU A 766 -13.79 22.62 -5.97
C GLU A 766 -14.99 23.10 -5.15
N PHE A 767 -14.77 24.06 -4.24
CA PHE A 767 -15.80 24.65 -3.40
C PHE A 767 -16.53 25.80 -4.06
N ALA A 768 -16.08 26.31 -5.21
CA ALA A 768 -16.79 27.35 -5.94
C ALA A 768 -18.13 26.84 -6.49
N SER A 769 -19.03 27.77 -6.79
CA SER A 769 -20.31 27.45 -7.43
C SER A 769 -20.12 26.70 -8.75
N GLU A 770 -21.04 25.80 -9.09
CA GLU A 770 -20.97 25.03 -10.34
C GLU A 770 -21.01 25.95 -11.58
N GLU A 771 -21.77 27.05 -11.51
CA GLU A 771 -21.83 28.06 -12.57
C GLU A 771 -20.46 28.65 -12.89
N LEU A 772 -19.69 29.08 -11.87
CA LEU A 772 -18.33 29.58 -12.08
C LEU A 772 -17.39 28.48 -12.57
N ARG A 773 -17.49 27.26 -12.03
CA ARG A 773 -16.65 26.12 -12.45
C ARG A 773 -16.99 25.61 -13.86
N ALA A 774 -18.13 26.00 -14.42
CA ALA A 774 -18.56 25.73 -15.79
C ALA A 774 -18.28 26.89 -16.75
N ASP A 775 -17.93 28.08 -16.25
CA ASP A 775 -17.52 29.22 -17.06
C ASP A 775 -16.10 28.98 -17.60
N ARG A 776 -15.99 28.90 -18.94
CA ARG A 776 -14.74 28.64 -19.64
C ARG A 776 -13.67 29.70 -19.33
N ALA A 777 -14.04 30.98 -19.35
CA ALA A 777 -13.10 32.08 -19.19
C ALA A 777 -12.58 32.15 -17.75
N PHE A 778 -13.47 31.95 -16.77
CA PHE A 778 -13.11 31.88 -15.37
C PHE A 778 -12.22 30.68 -15.05
N ALA A 779 -12.58 29.49 -15.55
CA ALA A 779 -11.80 28.28 -15.33
C ALA A 779 -10.37 28.39 -15.89
N LEU A 780 -10.19 29.02 -17.07
CA LEU A 780 -8.86 29.30 -17.60
C LEU A 780 -8.06 30.28 -16.74
N GLU A 781 -8.70 31.34 -16.22
CA GLU A 781 -8.04 32.27 -15.28
C GLU A 781 -7.62 31.57 -13.98
N ALA A 782 -8.47 30.69 -13.43
CA ALA A 782 -8.14 29.90 -12.24
C ALA A 782 -6.94 28.96 -12.48
N VAL A 783 -6.89 28.31 -13.66
CA VAL A 783 -5.77 27.45 -14.08
C VAL A 783 -4.48 28.24 -14.30
N ASP A 784 -4.57 29.48 -14.81
CA ASP A 784 -3.42 30.38 -14.96
C ASP A 784 -2.79 30.75 -13.61
N ARG A 785 -3.62 30.93 -12.56
CA ARG A 785 -3.14 31.19 -11.20
C ARG A 785 -2.49 29.97 -10.56
N ASP A 786 -3.14 28.80 -10.67
CA ASP A 786 -2.61 27.53 -10.22
C ASP A 786 -3.18 26.37 -11.05
N GLY A 787 -2.33 25.64 -11.77
CA GLY A 787 -2.75 24.49 -12.58
C GLY A 787 -3.36 23.34 -11.77
N ALA A 788 -3.25 23.32 -10.45
CA ALA A 788 -4.02 22.42 -9.60
C ALA A 788 -5.55 22.69 -9.67
N ALA A 789 -5.96 23.91 -10.02
CA ALA A 789 -7.36 24.31 -10.15
C ALA A 789 -8.13 23.51 -11.20
N MET A 790 -7.44 22.91 -12.18
CA MET A 790 -8.05 21.98 -13.12
C MET A 790 -8.79 20.83 -12.41
N ALA A 791 -8.38 20.43 -11.20
CA ALA A 791 -9.08 19.43 -10.38
C ALA A 791 -10.45 19.87 -9.88
N GLY A 792 -10.76 21.17 -9.86
CA GLY A 792 -12.05 21.73 -9.47
C GLY A 792 -13.01 22.01 -10.64
N VAL A 793 -12.51 22.09 -11.88
CA VAL A 793 -13.30 22.42 -13.09
C VAL A 793 -14.39 21.37 -13.36
N THR A 794 -15.55 21.77 -13.87
CA THR A 794 -16.64 20.84 -14.15
C THR A 794 -16.28 19.77 -15.19
N LYS A 795 -16.91 18.59 -15.10
CA LYS A 795 -16.69 17.48 -16.04
C LYS A 795 -17.01 17.86 -17.50
N GLY A 796 -17.98 18.75 -17.71
CA GLY A 796 -18.35 19.25 -19.04
C GLY A 796 -17.19 19.96 -19.75
N LEU A 797 -16.56 20.92 -19.07
CA LEU A 797 -15.37 21.61 -19.61
C LEU A 797 -14.16 20.69 -19.75
N ARG A 798 -13.96 19.74 -18.82
CA ARG A 798 -12.86 18.76 -18.95
C ARG A 798 -13.03 17.79 -20.13
N ALA A 799 -14.22 17.66 -20.69
CA ALA A 799 -14.46 16.88 -21.90
C ALA A 799 -14.24 17.70 -23.19
N ASP A 800 -14.19 19.03 -23.11
CA ASP A 800 -13.94 19.91 -24.26
C ASP A 800 -12.45 19.96 -24.57
N VAL A 801 -12.06 19.32 -25.68
CA VAL A 801 -10.68 19.28 -26.17
C VAL A 801 -10.10 20.68 -26.41
N GLY A 802 -10.90 21.62 -26.90
CA GLY A 802 -10.45 22.99 -27.12
C GLY A 802 -10.09 23.69 -25.81
N PHE A 803 -10.92 23.52 -24.78
CA PHE A 803 -10.63 24.05 -23.44
C PHE A 803 -9.37 23.41 -22.85
N LEU A 804 -9.22 22.09 -22.98
CA LEU A 804 -8.02 21.38 -22.50
C LEU A 804 -6.73 21.88 -23.16
N LEU A 805 -6.75 22.12 -24.47
CA LEU A 805 -5.60 22.66 -25.20
C LEU A 805 -5.26 24.10 -24.77
N ASP A 806 -6.27 24.92 -24.47
CA ASP A 806 -6.05 26.27 -23.93
C ASP A 806 -5.47 26.21 -22.51
N ALA A 807 -5.99 25.31 -21.65
CA ALA A 807 -5.50 25.11 -20.29
C ALA A 807 -4.06 24.57 -20.24
N VAL A 808 -3.69 23.65 -21.16
CA VAL A 808 -2.31 23.14 -21.29
C VAL A 808 -1.35 24.23 -21.76
N ALA A 809 -1.81 25.18 -22.58
CA ALA A 809 -0.99 26.31 -23.00
C ALA A 809 -0.57 27.17 -21.79
N LEU A 810 -1.46 27.34 -20.80
CA LEU A 810 -1.19 28.06 -19.56
C LEU A 810 -0.26 27.26 -18.63
N ASP A 811 -0.61 26.00 -18.33
CA ASP A 811 0.23 25.12 -17.52
C ASP A 811 0.23 23.67 -18.07
N GLY A 812 1.40 23.21 -18.53
CA GLY A 812 1.58 21.83 -19.00
C GLY A 812 1.30 20.75 -17.95
N ALA A 813 1.31 21.08 -16.65
CA ALA A 813 0.94 20.16 -15.58
C ALA A 813 -0.55 19.83 -15.55
N VAL A 814 -1.41 20.63 -16.19
CA VAL A 814 -2.86 20.39 -16.34
C VAL A 814 -3.15 19.02 -16.94
N LEU A 815 -2.27 18.53 -17.82
CA LEU A 815 -2.41 17.23 -18.44
C LEU A 815 -2.52 16.09 -17.40
N LYS A 816 -2.00 16.25 -16.18
CA LYS A 816 -2.16 15.26 -15.08
C LYS A 816 -3.61 15.00 -14.69
N HIS A 817 -4.50 15.96 -14.94
CA HIS A 817 -5.92 15.94 -14.59
C HIS A 817 -6.83 15.57 -15.77
N VAL A 818 -6.25 15.36 -16.95
CA VAL A 818 -6.95 14.97 -18.17
C VAL A 818 -7.20 13.46 -18.19
N ASP A 819 -8.34 13.06 -18.77
CA ASP A 819 -8.74 11.66 -18.92
C ASP A 819 -7.62 10.80 -19.52
N GLU A 820 -7.49 9.56 -19.03
CA GLU A 820 -6.47 8.61 -19.49
C GLU A 820 -6.54 8.36 -21.00
N VAL A 821 -7.74 8.38 -21.59
CA VAL A 821 -7.95 8.15 -23.02
C VAL A 821 -7.26 9.23 -23.85
N LEU A 822 -7.46 10.50 -23.50
CA LEU A 822 -6.81 11.62 -24.19
C LEU A 822 -5.31 11.68 -23.90
N ARG A 823 -4.86 11.25 -22.71
CA ARG A 823 -3.43 11.08 -22.40
C ARG A 823 -2.74 9.96 -23.20
N ARG A 824 -3.50 9.18 -23.98
CA ARG A 824 -2.99 8.18 -24.94
C ARG A 824 -3.21 8.58 -26.40
N ASP A 825 -4.00 9.62 -26.65
CA ASP A 825 -4.29 10.10 -27.99
C ASP A 825 -3.08 10.87 -28.55
N ARG A 826 -2.46 10.31 -29.59
CA ARG A 826 -1.27 10.87 -30.23
C ARG A 826 -1.56 12.24 -30.87
N GLY A 827 -2.73 12.42 -31.48
CA GLY A 827 -3.09 13.66 -32.16
C GLY A 827 -3.27 14.80 -31.16
N PHE A 828 -4.02 14.53 -30.08
CA PHE A 828 -4.21 15.49 -28.99
C PHE A 828 -2.88 15.88 -28.32
N LEU A 829 -2.04 14.89 -27.99
CA LEU A 829 -0.77 15.13 -27.31
C LEU A 829 0.23 15.93 -28.15
N LEU A 830 0.26 15.74 -29.48
CA LEU A 830 1.12 16.54 -30.36
C LEU A 830 0.66 18.00 -30.39
N GLU A 831 -0.65 18.24 -30.49
CA GLU A 831 -1.19 19.60 -30.48
C GLU A 831 -1.00 20.29 -29.12
N ALA A 832 -1.17 19.55 -28.02
CA ALA A 832 -0.86 20.00 -26.67
C ALA A 832 0.64 20.34 -26.51
N PHE A 833 1.51 19.52 -27.07
CA PHE A 833 2.97 19.71 -27.03
C PHE A 833 3.41 20.97 -27.80
N ARG A 834 2.80 21.25 -28.96
CA ARG A 834 3.06 22.48 -29.72
C ARG A 834 2.74 23.73 -28.92
N ARG A 835 1.74 23.67 -28.03
CA ARG A 835 1.37 24.80 -27.16
C ARG A 835 2.26 24.90 -25.93
N ASN A 836 2.59 23.77 -25.31
CA ASN A 836 3.47 23.71 -24.16
C ASN A 836 4.27 22.41 -24.09
N SER A 837 5.58 22.50 -24.31
CA SER A 837 6.45 21.32 -24.39
C SER A 837 6.53 20.54 -23.07
N ALA A 838 6.20 21.16 -21.92
CA ALA A 838 6.22 20.51 -20.63
C ALA A 838 5.11 19.47 -20.41
N CYS A 839 4.06 19.49 -21.25
CA CYS A 839 2.90 18.61 -21.10
C CYS A 839 3.29 17.12 -21.21
N LEU A 840 4.27 16.77 -22.06
CA LEU A 840 4.67 15.38 -22.30
C LEU A 840 5.21 14.69 -21.05
N LYS A 841 5.60 15.41 -19.99
CA LYS A 841 5.93 14.82 -18.69
C LYS A 841 4.79 13.95 -18.13
N HIS A 842 3.54 14.35 -18.39
CA HIS A 842 2.33 13.73 -17.84
C HIS A 842 1.61 12.84 -18.86
N ALA A 843 2.15 12.68 -20.07
CA ALA A 843 1.66 11.73 -21.06
C ALA A 843 1.82 10.28 -20.57
N ALA A 844 0.96 9.40 -21.07
CA ALA A 844 0.96 7.99 -20.69
C ALA A 844 2.35 7.35 -20.95
N PRO A 845 2.86 6.49 -20.04
CA PRO A 845 4.18 5.87 -20.20
C PRO A 845 4.37 5.12 -21.52
N GLU A 846 3.29 4.54 -22.07
CA GLU A 846 3.30 3.83 -23.34
C GLU A 846 3.60 4.77 -24.51
N VAL A 847 3.02 5.97 -24.52
CA VAL A 847 3.26 6.99 -25.55
C VAL A 847 4.68 7.56 -25.43
N ARG A 848 5.19 7.72 -24.20
CA ARG A 848 6.58 8.11 -23.95
C ARG A 848 7.59 7.01 -24.30
N GLY A 849 7.14 5.77 -24.50
CA GLY A 849 7.92 4.65 -25.00
C GLY A 849 7.77 4.41 -26.50
N ASP A 850 6.91 5.17 -27.18
CA ASP A 850 6.61 5.01 -28.59
C ASP A 850 7.64 5.75 -29.46
N ARG A 851 8.44 4.96 -30.19
CA ARG A 851 9.48 5.46 -31.10
C ARG A 851 8.92 6.38 -32.18
N ALA A 852 7.80 6.03 -32.79
CA ALA A 852 7.26 6.81 -33.91
C ALA A 852 6.72 8.17 -33.43
N PHE A 853 5.95 8.15 -32.34
CA PHE A 853 5.41 9.38 -31.75
C PHE A 853 6.51 10.34 -31.28
N LEU A 854 7.53 9.83 -30.58
CA LEU A 854 8.58 10.71 -30.07
C LEU A 854 9.53 11.23 -31.15
N LEU A 855 9.77 10.49 -32.24
CA LEU A 855 10.50 11.07 -33.37
C LEU A 855 9.72 12.23 -34.00
N GLN A 856 8.39 12.11 -34.09
CA GLN A 856 7.54 13.20 -34.57
C GLN A 856 7.58 14.41 -33.60
N ALA A 857 7.54 14.18 -32.29
CA ALA A 857 7.65 15.25 -31.29
C ALA A 857 9.04 15.91 -31.28
N VAL A 858 10.13 15.15 -31.47
CA VAL A 858 11.50 15.65 -31.56
C VAL A 858 11.72 16.51 -32.81
N ALA A 859 11.08 16.14 -33.92
CA ALA A 859 11.11 16.93 -35.15
C ALA A 859 10.52 18.34 -34.93
N GLU A 860 9.47 18.47 -34.11
CA GLU A 860 8.85 19.75 -33.75
C GLU A 860 9.71 20.53 -32.72
N ASP A 861 10.12 19.89 -31.63
CA ASP A 861 11.05 20.47 -30.64
C ASP A 861 11.94 19.37 -30.04
N GLY A 862 13.26 19.51 -30.20
CA GLY A 862 14.26 18.60 -29.66
C GLY A 862 14.20 18.44 -28.13
N SER A 863 13.52 19.34 -27.41
CA SER A 863 13.23 19.17 -25.99
C SER A 863 12.35 17.96 -25.67
N ALA A 864 11.53 17.48 -26.61
CA ALA A 864 10.68 16.30 -26.45
C ALA A 864 11.45 15.07 -25.95
N LEU A 865 12.71 14.93 -26.37
CA LEU A 865 13.56 13.81 -25.99
C LEU A 865 13.74 13.68 -24.47
N ARG A 866 13.67 14.79 -23.70
CA ARG A 866 13.78 14.76 -22.23
C ARG A 866 12.67 13.94 -21.56
N TYR A 867 11.51 13.82 -22.21
CA TYR A 867 10.33 13.12 -21.70
C TYR A 867 10.26 11.67 -22.18
N ALA A 868 11.17 11.26 -23.07
CA ALA A 868 11.26 9.89 -23.54
C ALA A 868 11.52 8.89 -22.41
N SER A 869 10.96 7.69 -22.57
CA SER A 869 11.21 6.58 -21.66
C SER A 869 12.71 6.32 -21.49
N LYS A 870 13.10 5.77 -20.34
CA LYS A 870 14.51 5.46 -20.07
C LYS A 870 15.09 4.49 -21.11
N GLY A 871 14.28 3.57 -21.63
CA GLY A 871 14.67 2.62 -22.69
C GLY A 871 15.05 3.34 -23.98
N LEU A 872 14.17 4.22 -24.49
CA LEU A 872 14.47 4.99 -25.71
C LEU A 872 15.66 5.94 -25.53
N ARG A 873 15.84 6.55 -24.35
CA ARG A 873 17.01 7.41 -24.08
C ARG A 873 18.33 6.65 -23.93
N ALA A 874 18.31 5.32 -23.87
CA ALA A 874 19.49 4.47 -23.88
C ALA A 874 19.66 3.74 -25.23
N ASP A 875 18.66 3.80 -26.12
CA ASP A 875 18.69 3.18 -27.43
C ASP A 875 19.47 4.05 -28.42
N ARG A 876 20.69 3.60 -28.76
CA ARG A 876 21.58 4.28 -29.69
C ARG A 876 20.93 4.53 -31.06
N GLU A 877 20.20 3.56 -31.60
CA GLU A 877 19.59 3.70 -32.93
C GLU A 877 18.46 4.73 -32.91
N PHE A 878 17.64 4.72 -31.86
CA PHE A 878 16.62 5.73 -31.66
C PHE A 878 17.22 7.13 -31.52
N LEU A 879 18.28 7.26 -30.72
CA LEU A 879 18.94 8.54 -30.49
C LEU A 879 19.57 9.11 -31.77
N LEU A 880 20.23 8.29 -32.58
CA LEU A 880 20.77 8.74 -33.87
C LEU A 880 19.64 9.16 -34.83
N ALA A 881 18.53 8.43 -34.86
CA ALA A 881 17.35 8.84 -35.62
C ALA A 881 16.75 10.17 -35.10
N ALA A 882 16.78 10.41 -33.79
CA ALA A 882 16.34 11.67 -33.18
C ALA A 882 17.28 12.84 -33.53
N VAL A 883 18.60 12.62 -33.54
CA VAL A 883 19.61 13.59 -33.98
C VAL A 883 19.38 13.99 -35.43
N GLN A 884 19.08 13.01 -36.30
CA GLN A 884 18.77 13.25 -37.71
C GLN A 884 17.53 14.15 -37.89
N GLN A 885 16.53 14.06 -37.00
CA GLN A 885 15.36 14.94 -37.05
C GLN A 885 15.68 16.34 -36.49
N ASN A 886 16.37 16.42 -35.36
CA ASN A 886 16.71 17.68 -34.70
C ASN A 886 17.95 17.54 -33.80
N CYS A 887 19.09 18.07 -34.23
CA CYS A 887 20.37 17.98 -33.52
C CYS A 887 20.34 18.60 -32.11
N GLN A 888 19.43 19.54 -31.84
CA GLN A 888 19.29 20.18 -30.53
C GLN A 888 18.84 19.19 -29.45
N CYS A 889 18.28 18.03 -29.83
CA CYS A 889 17.91 16.99 -28.88
C CYS A 889 19.11 16.43 -28.11
N LEU A 890 20.33 16.54 -28.66
CA LEU A 890 21.58 16.10 -28.02
C LEU A 890 21.77 16.68 -26.61
N ARG A 891 21.28 17.89 -26.33
CA ARG A 891 21.34 18.48 -24.98
C ARG A 891 20.61 17.65 -23.91
N HIS A 892 19.70 16.76 -24.32
CA HIS A 892 18.93 15.87 -23.45
C HIS A 892 19.41 14.41 -23.49
N VAL A 893 20.39 14.09 -24.35
CA VAL A 893 21.06 12.78 -24.37
C VAL A 893 21.97 12.66 -23.14
N PRO A 894 22.00 11.48 -22.47
CA PRO A 894 22.91 11.23 -21.37
C PRO A 894 24.36 11.58 -21.72
N GLU A 895 25.06 12.22 -20.81
CA GLU A 895 26.45 12.66 -21.03
C GLU A 895 27.40 11.47 -21.31
N GLU A 896 27.11 10.31 -20.71
CA GLU A 896 27.83 9.05 -20.95
C GLU A 896 27.84 8.65 -22.43
N LEU A 897 26.71 8.79 -23.12
CA LEU A 897 26.60 8.50 -24.56
C LEU A 897 27.17 9.65 -25.40
N ARG A 898 27.02 10.91 -24.96
CA ARG A 898 27.66 12.06 -25.64
C ARG A 898 29.19 12.04 -25.56
N GLY A 899 29.75 11.40 -24.53
CA GLY A 899 31.18 11.18 -24.37
C GLY A 899 31.71 9.92 -25.06
N ASP A 900 30.83 9.05 -25.56
CA ASP A 900 31.23 7.90 -26.35
C ASP A 900 31.77 8.34 -27.71
N ARG A 901 33.03 8.00 -28.00
CA ARG A 901 33.71 8.37 -29.25
C ARG A 901 32.91 7.91 -30.49
N GLY A 902 32.33 6.72 -30.44
CA GLY A 902 31.60 6.16 -31.58
C GLY A 902 30.29 6.90 -31.84
N PHE A 903 29.48 7.11 -30.81
CA PHE A 903 28.23 7.88 -30.92
C PHE A 903 28.46 9.33 -31.34
N ALA A 904 29.47 10.00 -30.78
CA ALA A 904 29.79 11.37 -31.13
C ALA A 904 30.21 11.52 -32.60
N LEU A 905 31.01 10.59 -33.13
CA LEU A 905 31.38 10.58 -34.56
C LEU A 905 30.19 10.31 -35.47
N ASP A 906 29.30 9.38 -35.11
CA ASP A 906 28.08 9.13 -35.86
C ASP A 906 27.15 10.37 -35.86
N ALA A 907 27.08 11.10 -34.76
CA ALA A 907 26.32 12.35 -34.67
C ALA A 907 26.94 13.47 -35.51
N VAL A 908 28.27 13.58 -35.57
CA VAL A 908 28.98 14.53 -36.44
C VAL A 908 28.67 14.26 -37.92
N ASN A 909 28.62 12.99 -38.33
CA ASN A 909 28.27 12.60 -39.70
C ASN A 909 26.83 13.01 -40.09
N LEU A 910 25.94 13.16 -39.11
CA LEU A 910 24.57 13.62 -39.34
C LEU A 910 24.47 15.15 -39.36
N ASP A 911 25.16 15.82 -38.44
CA ASP A 911 25.25 17.28 -38.35
C ASP A 911 26.51 17.67 -37.55
N SER A 912 27.43 18.41 -38.16
CA SER A 912 28.67 18.85 -37.52
C SER A 912 28.44 19.82 -36.34
N SER A 913 27.29 20.50 -36.32
CA SER A 913 26.87 21.33 -35.18
C SER A 913 26.61 20.51 -33.91
N SER A 914 26.56 19.18 -34.00
CA SER A 914 26.37 18.26 -32.87
C SER A 914 27.49 18.35 -31.83
N LEU A 915 28.71 18.69 -32.26
CA LEU A 915 29.89 18.78 -31.38
C LEU A 915 29.77 19.86 -30.30
N ARG A 916 28.91 20.86 -30.50
CA ARG A 916 28.61 21.87 -29.47
C ARG A 916 28.09 21.28 -28.15
N TYR A 917 27.54 20.05 -28.19
CA TYR A 917 27.00 19.35 -27.03
C TYR A 917 27.92 18.24 -26.52
N ALA A 918 29.05 17.99 -27.18
CA ALA A 918 30.06 17.03 -26.75
C ALA A 918 30.76 17.53 -25.48
N PRO A 919 31.20 16.62 -24.58
CA PRO A 919 31.91 17.02 -23.36
C PRO A 919 33.28 17.62 -23.70
N LYS A 920 33.71 18.62 -22.92
CA LYS A 920 34.98 19.35 -23.14
C LYS A 920 36.21 18.44 -23.22
N GLY A 921 36.22 17.34 -22.46
CA GLY A 921 37.32 16.37 -22.49
C GLY A 921 37.49 15.70 -23.85
N LEU A 922 36.39 15.47 -24.58
CA LEU A 922 36.40 14.88 -25.91
C LEU A 922 36.83 15.90 -26.97
N LEU A 923 36.45 17.17 -26.79
CA LEU A 923 36.85 18.29 -27.66
C LEU A 923 38.33 18.70 -27.48
N ALA A 924 38.97 18.28 -26.39
CA ALA A 924 40.41 18.44 -26.13
C ALA A 924 41.23 17.20 -26.54
N ASP A 925 40.57 16.13 -26.98
CA ASP A 925 41.21 14.89 -27.38
C ASP A 925 41.67 14.98 -28.84
N LYS A 926 43.00 14.93 -29.03
CA LYS A 926 43.64 15.04 -30.35
C LYS A 926 43.16 13.98 -31.32
N GLU A 927 43.09 12.71 -30.89
CA GLU A 927 42.73 11.61 -31.78
C GLU A 927 41.28 11.73 -32.23
N PHE A 928 40.39 12.03 -31.29
CA PHE A 928 38.97 12.22 -31.59
C PHE A 928 38.75 13.41 -32.53
N MET A 929 39.37 14.56 -32.23
CA MET A 929 39.20 15.75 -33.06
C MET A 929 39.77 15.58 -34.47
N LEU A 930 40.89 14.88 -34.65
CA LEU A 930 41.38 14.52 -36.00
C LEU A 930 40.40 13.61 -36.74
N MET A 931 39.77 12.65 -36.05
CA MET A 931 38.72 11.82 -36.66
C MET A 931 37.47 12.61 -37.04
N ALA A 932 37.09 13.62 -36.25
CA ALA A 932 35.96 14.51 -36.55
C ALA A 932 36.28 15.44 -37.73
N VAL A 933 37.50 16.00 -37.78
CA VAL A 933 37.99 16.83 -38.90
C VAL A 933 37.98 16.09 -40.22
N LYS A 934 38.31 14.80 -40.22
CA LYS A 934 38.21 13.93 -41.40
C LYS A 934 36.80 13.81 -41.98
N GLN A 935 35.77 14.01 -41.15
CA GLN A 935 34.38 13.98 -41.58
C GLN A 935 33.90 15.36 -42.02
N ASP A 936 34.18 16.38 -41.21
CA ASP A 936 33.87 17.78 -41.52
C ASP A 936 34.87 18.73 -40.82
N VAL A 937 35.50 19.61 -41.60
CA VAL A 937 36.48 20.59 -41.12
C VAL A 937 35.87 21.63 -40.17
N ASP A 938 34.58 21.93 -40.31
CA ASP A 938 33.87 22.89 -39.45
C ASP A 938 33.72 22.38 -38.01
N SER A 939 34.00 21.10 -37.77
CA SER A 939 34.16 20.53 -36.42
C SER A 939 35.19 21.29 -35.57
N LEU A 940 36.19 21.93 -36.19
CA LEU A 940 37.22 22.71 -35.50
C LEU A 940 36.67 23.96 -34.79
N VAL A 941 35.50 24.46 -35.17
CA VAL A 941 34.79 25.55 -34.46
C VAL A 941 34.56 25.20 -32.99
N HIS A 942 34.39 23.91 -32.68
CA HIS A 942 34.10 23.42 -31.35
C HIS A 942 35.33 22.80 -30.64
N ALA A 943 36.49 22.76 -31.30
CA ALA A 943 37.72 22.24 -30.71
C ALA A 943 38.16 23.07 -29.50
N ASP A 944 38.82 22.42 -28.53
CA ASP A 944 39.40 23.16 -27.42
C ASP A 944 40.54 24.08 -27.89
N ALA A 945 40.64 25.27 -27.30
CA ALA A 945 41.63 26.27 -27.67
C ALA A 945 43.08 25.76 -27.53
N SER A 946 43.34 24.79 -26.66
CA SER A 946 44.66 24.16 -26.52
C SER A 946 45.08 23.37 -27.77
N LEU A 947 44.13 22.76 -28.49
CA LEU A 947 44.39 22.04 -29.74
C LEU A 947 44.61 23.01 -30.90
N LEU A 948 43.81 24.08 -30.98
CA LEU A 948 43.97 25.12 -31.99
C LEU A 948 45.30 25.90 -31.84
N GLY A 949 45.93 25.82 -30.66
CA GLY A 949 47.27 26.35 -30.37
C GLY A 949 48.40 25.33 -30.49
N ASP A 950 48.12 24.08 -30.86
CA ASP A 950 49.13 23.03 -31.01
C ASP A 950 49.55 22.87 -32.48
N ALA A 951 50.81 23.21 -32.75
CA ALA A 951 51.42 23.10 -34.08
C ALA A 951 51.30 21.70 -34.68
N HIS A 952 51.51 20.65 -33.88
CA HIS A 952 51.51 19.28 -34.39
C HIS A 952 50.10 18.83 -34.77
N PHE A 953 49.11 19.14 -33.93
CA PHE A 953 47.71 18.83 -34.19
C PHE A 953 47.21 19.58 -35.43
N MET A 954 47.52 20.88 -35.57
CA MET A 954 47.05 21.67 -36.72
C MET A 954 47.69 21.21 -38.03
N LEU A 955 48.98 20.84 -38.04
CA LEU A 955 49.61 20.24 -39.22
C LEU A 955 48.96 18.89 -39.59
N GLN A 956 48.61 18.05 -38.61
CA GLN A 956 47.88 16.81 -38.87
C GLN A 956 46.45 17.05 -39.40
N ALA A 957 45.75 18.07 -38.90
CA ALA A 957 44.43 18.45 -39.41
C ALA A 957 44.50 18.99 -40.87
N MET A 958 45.60 19.67 -41.22
CA MET A 958 45.86 20.16 -42.58
C MET A 958 46.14 19.06 -43.60
N GLU A 959 46.59 17.91 -43.13
CA GLU A 959 46.84 16.71 -43.95
C GLU A 959 45.54 16.25 -44.64
N ASP A 960 44.41 16.37 -43.94
CA ASP A 960 43.07 16.08 -44.46
C ASP A 960 42.42 17.31 -45.12
N HIS A 961 42.44 18.48 -44.46
CA HIS A 961 41.79 19.70 -44.95
C HIS A 961 42.64 20.96 -44.72
N VAL A 962 43.11 21.61 -45.80
CA VAL A 962 43.92 22.84 -45.73
C VAL A 962 43.19 24.00 -45.02
N SER A 963 41.86 24.06 -45.15
CA SER A 963 41.01 25.05 -44.46
C SER A 963 41.01 24.89 -42.94
N ALA A 964 41.59 23.82 -42.39
CA ALA A 964 41.83 23.73 -40.95
C ALA A 964 42.65 24.92 -40.42
N LEU A 965 43.49 25.52 -41.27
CA LEU A 965 44.30 26.69 -40.92
C LEU A 965 43.46 27.94 -40.58
N ASP A 966 42.21 28.03 -41.07
CA ASP A 966 41.27 29.12 -40.74
C ASP A 966 40.90 29.13 -39.26
N TYR A 967 40.97 27.97 -38.60
CA TYR A 967 40.62 27.77 -37.20
C TYR A 967 41.83 27.79 -36.26
N ALA A 968 43.05 27.82 -36.80
CA ALA A 968 44.26 27.88 -36.01
C ALA A 968 44.28 29.15 -35.13
N SER A 969 44.86 29.03 -33.93
CA SER A 969 44.99 30.18 -33.04
C SER A 969 45.88 31.26 -33.68
N LYS A 970 45.56 32.52 -33.39
CA LYS A 970 46.31 33.68 -33.93
C LYS A 970 47.82 33.57 -33.67
N ALA A 971 48.21 33.15 -32.46
CA ALA A 971 49.60 32.96 -32.07
C ALA A 971 50.33 31.92 -32.93
N LEU A 972 49.62 30.87 -33.35
CA LEU A 972 50.17 29.83 -34.22
C LEU A 972 50.33 30.32 -35.66
N THR A 973 49.32 31.04 -36.19
CA THR A 973 49.40 31.64 -37.53
C THR A 973 50.43 32.76 -37.65
N GLU A 974 50.83 33.37 -36.53
CA GLU A 974 51.93 34.35 -36.46
C GLU A 974 53.30 33.68 -36.21
N SER A 975 53.33 32.38 -35.90
CA SER A 975 54.56 31.62 -35.69
C SER A 975 55.25 31.29 -37.01
N ARG A 976 56.49 31.75 -37.14
CA ARG A 976 57.35 31.52 -38.31
C ARG A 976 57.56 30.04 -38.62
N ASP A 977 57.96 29.26 -37.61
CA ASP A 977 58.35 27.87 -37.81
C ASP A 977 57.13 27.03 -38.23
N PHE A 978 55.98 27.28 -37.59
CA PHE A 978 54.72 26.62 -37.95
C PHE A 978 54.26 26.97 -39.37
N MET A 979 54.29 28.24 -39.75
CA MET A 979 53.85 28.66 -41.10
C MET A 979 54.77 28.14 -42.21
N LEU A 980 56.07 27.95 -41.95
CA LEU A 980 56.98 27.28 -42.89
C LEU A 980 56.63 25.80 -43.02
N ASP A 981 56.41 25.09 -41.92
CA ASP A 981 56.02 23.68 -41.95
C ASP A 981 54.65 23.47 -42.61
N ALA A 982 53.68 24.37 -42.38
CA ALA A 982 52.39 24.40 -43.05
C ALA A 982 52.52 24.60 -44.58
N LEU A 983 53.44 25.46 -45.03
CA LEU A 983 53.73 25.68 -46.45
C LEU A 983 54.46 24.51 -47.11
N ARG A 984 55.36 23.84 -46.38
CA ARG A 984 56.03 22.61 -46.82
C ARG A 984 55.03 21.48 -47.05
N GLN A 985 54.05 21.36 -46.15
CA GLN A 985 53.03 20.32 -46.22
C GLN A 985 51.99 20.62 -47.30
N ASN A 986 51.52 21.86 -47.42
CA ASN A 986 50.59 22.25 -48.48
C ASN A 986 50.82 23.67 -49.01
N SER A 987 51.11 23.77 -50.31
CA SER A 987 51.34 25.05 -50.99
C SER A 987 50.15 26.03 -50.94
N LEU A 988 48.92 25.56 -50.66
CA LEU A 988 47.72 26.40 -50.53
C LEU A 988 47.62 27.13 -49.18
N ALA A 989 48.40 26.74 -48.16
CA ALA A 989 48.49 27.48 -46.88
C ALA A 989 48.98 28.94 -47.07
N ARG A 990 49.53 29.26 -48.24
CA ARG A 990 49.93 30.60 -48.68
C ARG A 990 48.81 31.66 -48.61
N HIS A 991 47.53 31.26 -48.63
CA HIS A 991 46.41 32.20 -48.54
C HIS A 991 46.32 32.88 -47.15
N HIS A 992 47.00 32.34 -46.12
CA HIS A 992 47.05 32.86 -44.75
C HIS A 992 48.35 33.61 -44.40
N LEU A 993 49.21 33.86 -45.39
CA LEU A 993 50.40 34.72 -45.29
C LEU A 993 50.18 36.25 -45.04
N PRO A 994 48.99 36.88 -45.14
CA PRO A 994 48.87 38.34 -44.98
C PRO A 994 49.40 38.89 -43.65
N SER A 995 49.42 38.08 -42.59
CA SER A 995 49.79 38.47 -41.22
C SER A 995 51.31 38.65 -41.02
N LEU A 996 52.16 38.14 -41.93
CA LEU A 996 53.63 38.16 -41.83
C LEU A 996 54.30 39.04 -42.91
N ARG A 997 53.56 39.97 -43.52
CA ARG A 997 54.11 40.94 -44.48
C ARG A 997 55.09 41.89 -43.78
N GLY A 998 56.35 41.90 -44.22
CA GLY A 998 57.37 42.87 -43.79
C GLY A 998 58.72 42.31 -43.35
N ASP A 999 58.87 40.99 -43.13
CA ASP A 999 60.18 40.36 -42.90
C ASP A 999 60.70 39.72 -44.19
N LEU A 1000 61.58 40.45 -44.90
CA LEU A 1000 62.20 39.98 -46.13
C LEU A 1000 62.90 38.62 -45.98
N LYS A 1001 63.47 38.29 -44.81
CA LYS A 1001 64.18 37.01 -44.64
C LYS A 1001 63.22 35.82 -44.56
N PHE A 1002 62.07 36.00 -43.92
CA PHE A 1002 61.02 34.98 -43.86
C PHE A 1002 60.36 34.78 -45.21
N GLU A 1003 60.04 35.87 -45.91
CA GLU A 1003 59.46 35.84 -47.25
C GLU A 1003 60.36 35.10 -48.25
N VAL A 1004 61.67 35.38 -48.24
CA VAL A 1004 62.66 34.67 -49.07
C VAL A 1004 62.66 33.17 -48.77
N GLN A 1005 62.68 32.78 -47.49
CA GLN A 1005 62.71 31.38 -47.08
C GLN A 1005 61.42 30.63 -47.43
N ALA A 1006 60.26 31.24 -47.21
CA ALA A 1006 58.96 30.70 -47.60
C ALA A 1006 58.84 30.52 -49.13
N MET A 1007 59.50 31.38 -49.91
CA MET A 1007 59.55 31.30 -51.37
C MET A 1007 60.54 30.25 -51.90
N GLU A 1008 61.64 29.97 -51.18
CA GLU A 1008 62.54 28.86 -51.51
C GLU A 1008 61.86 27.49 -51.29
N GLU A 1009 60.94 27.42 -50.31
CA GLU A 1009 60.24 26.20 -49.95
C GLU A 1009 58.94 25.97 -50.76
N SER A 1010 58.32 27.01 -51.33
CA SER A 1010 57.10 26.90 -52.15
C SER A 1010 57.22 27.60 -53.51
N ARG A 1011 57.26 26.79 -54.59
CA ARG A 1011 57.41 27.25 -55.99
C ARG A 1011 56.36 28.30 -56.40
N SER A 1012 55.16 28.25 -55.82
CA SER A 1012 54.00 29.05 -56.25
C SER A 1012 53.76 30.34 -55.45
N ALA A 1013 54.57 30.63 -54.41
CA ALA A 1013 54.37 31.77 -53.51
C ALA A 1013 54.83 33.12 -54.11
N PHE A 1014 55.68 33.10 -55.15
CA PHE A 1014 56.34 34.28 -55.69
C PHE A 1014 55.40 35.34 -56.30
N ALA A 1015 54.26 34.92 -56.86
CA ALA A 1015 53.29 35.84 -57.49
C ALA A 1015 52.74 36.92 -56.51
N HIS A 1016 52.86 36.66 -55.20
CA HIS A 1016 52.34 37.53 -54.13
C HIS A 1016 53.44 38.16 -53.26
N ALA A 1017 54.72 38.02 -53.64
CA ALA A 1017 55.84 38.61 -52.93
C ALA A 1017 55.67 40.14 -52.76
N ALA A 1018 56.28 40.73 -51.73
CA ALA A 1018 56.31 42.18 -51.57
C ALA A 1018 56.84 42.85 -52.85
N SER A 1019 56.31 44.04 -53.18
CA SER A 1019 56.76 44.78 -54.37
C SER A 1019 58.25 45.10 -54.33
N GLU A 1020 58.82 45.23 -53.13
CA GLU A 1020 60.24 45.47 -52.88
C GLU A 1020 61.11 44.29 -53.33
N LEU A 1021 60.75 43.06 -52.95
CA LEU A 1021 61.44 41.84 -53.41
C LEU A 1021 61.26 41.60 -54.91
N ARG A 1022 60.09 41.94 -55.46
CA ARG A 1022 59.82 41.84 -56.91
C ARG A 1022 60.48 42.96 -57.72
N ALA A 1023 61.06 43.97 -57.06
CA ALA A 1023 61.87 45.02 -57.65
C ALA A 1023 63.38 44.68 -57.65
N ASP A 1024 63.81 43.68 -56.89
CA ASP A 1024 65.20 43.20 -56.88
C ASP A 1024 65.44 42.20 -58.02
N ALA A 1025 66.15 42.66 -59.05
CA ALA A 1025 66.48 41.87 -60.24
C ALA A 1025 67.29 40.59 -59.91
N GLU A 1026 68.21 40.64 -58.94
CA GLU A 1026 69.04 39.49 -58.58
C GLU A 1026 68.22 38.43 -57.85
N PHE A 1027 67.35 38.87 -56.93
CA PHE A 1027 66.41 38.01 -56.24
C PHE A 1027 65.41 37.34 -57.20
N VAL A 1028 64.78 38.12 -58.10
CA VAL A 1028 63.83 37.60 -59.09
C VAL A 1028 64.51 36.58 -60.02
N LEU A 1029 65.77 36.82 -60.43
CA LEU A 1029 66.54 35.84 -61.21
C LEU A 1029 66.83 34.57 -60.41
N ARG A 1030 67.18 34.68 -59.13
CA ARG A 1030 67.44 33.53 -58.26
C ARG A 1030 66.18 32.69 -58.06
N ALA A 1031 65.04 33.34 -57.81
CA ALA A 1031 63.73 32.70 -57.74
C ALA A 1031 63.32 32.06 -59.08
N GLY A 1032 63.63 32.71 -60.20
CA GLY A 1032 63.42 32.20 -61.55
C GLY A 1032 64.15 30.90 -61.88
N LYS A 1033 65.25 30.60 -61.17
CA LYS A 1033 65.94 29.29 -61.27
C LYS A 1033 65.14 28.17 -60.61
N LEU A 1034 64.34 28.49 -59.60
CA LEU A 1034 63.52 27.55 -58.83
C LEU A 1034 62.11 27.38 -59.44
N ASP A 1035 61.47 28.48 -59.86
CA ASP A 1035 60.24 28.49 -60.66
C ASP A 1035 60.31 29.55 -61.78
N ARG A 1036 60.24 29.09 -63.03
CA ARG A 1036 60.25 29.93 -64.23
C ARG A 1036 59.14 30.99 -64.23
N ARG A 1037 57.98 30.69 -63.61
CA ARG A 1037 56.84 31.63 -63.51
C ARG A 1037 57.18 32.85 -62.68
N ALA A 1038 58.12 32.76 -61.73
CA ALA A 1038 58.56 33.89 -60.91
C ALA A 1038 59.09 35.04 -61.76
N LEU A 1039 59.76 34.72 -62.88
CA LEU A 1039 60.29 35.71 -63.82
C LEU A 1039 59.21 36.57 -64.48
N HIS A 1040 57.93 36.16 -64.42
CA HIS A 1040 56.78 36.91 -64.98
C HIS A 1040 56.05 37.79 -63.97
N HIS A 1041 56.48 37.77 -62.70
CA HIS A 1041 55.82 38.53 -61.63
C HIS A 1041 56.65 39.72 -61.13
N ALA A 1042 57.81 40.01 -61.70
CA ALA A 1042 58.64 41.17 -61.33
C ALA A 1042 57.88 42.49 -61.50
N VAL A 1043 58.28 43.53 -60.77
CA VAL A 1043 57.72 44.87 -60.94
C VAL A 1043 58.10 45.39 -62.34
N PRO A 1044 57.22 46.13 -63.04
CA PRO A 1044 57.47 46.61 -64.41
C PRO A 1044 58.84 47.26 -64.65
N ALA A 1045 59.37 47.98 -63.65
CA ALA A 1045 60.70 48.62 -63.71
C ALA A 1045 61.86 47.63 -63.92
N VAL A 1046 61.75 46.40 -63.42
CA VAL A 1046 62.79 45.36 -63.55
C VAL A 1046 62.87 44.84 -64.99
N TYR A 1047 61.74 44.81 -65.70
CA TYR A 1047 61.69 44.46 -67.13
C TYR A 1047 62.26 45.54 -68.05
N GLU A 1048 62.64 46.70 -67.51
CA GLU A 1048 63.36 47.74 -68.26
C GLU A 1048 64.87 47.48 -68.30
N ASP A 1049 65.43 46.65 -67.39
CA ASP A 1049 66.85 46.30 -67.38
C ASP A 1049 67.17 45.20 -68.42
N PRO A 1050 67.98 45.50 -69.46
CA PRO A 1050 68.36 44.53 -70.47
C PRO A 1050 69.17 43.35 -69.91
N ASN A 1051 69.98 43.57 -68.87
CA ASN A 1051 70.83 42.51 -68.30
C ASN A 1051 70.00 41.49 -67.52
N PHE A 1052 68.97 41.96 -66.81
CA PHE A 1052 67.96 41.10 -66.19
C PHE A 1052 67.24 40.27 -67.24
N LEU A 1053 66.69 40.88 -68.29
CA LEU A 1053 65.95 40.16 -69.34
C LEU A 1053 66.80 39.10 -70.06
N VAL A 1054 68.08 39.39 -70.35
CA VAL A 1054 69.01 38.41 -70.94
C VAL A 1054 69.24 37.24 -69.99
N SER A 1055 69.43 37.52 -68.70
CA SER A 1055 69.67 36.49 -67.69
C SER A 1055 68.42 35.67 -67.38
N ALA A 1056 67.23 36.29 -67.41
CA ALA A 1056 65.94 35.66 -67.19
C ALA A 1056 65.54 34.77 -68.36
N ALA A 1057 65.81 35.21 -69.60
CA ALA A 1057 65.51 34.46 -70.82
C ALA A 1057 66.25 33.11 -70.90
N LYS A 1058 67.39 32.96 -70.20
CA LYS A 1058 68.10 31.68 -70.02
C LYS A 1058 67.25 30.61 -69.35
N TYR A 1059 66.38 31.03 -68.44
CA TYR A 1059 65.55 30.15 -67.64
C TYR A 1059 64.13 30.04 -68.21
N ASP A 1060 63.56 31.14 -68.70
CA ASP A 1060 62.29 31.16 -69.45
C ASP A 1060 62.29 32.23 -70.56
N PRO A 1061 62.35 31.83 -71.84
CA PRO A 1061 62.34 32.76 -72.97
C PRO A 1061 61.06 33.59 -73.08
N SER A 1062 59.93 33.13 -72.51
CA SER A 1062 58.65 33.84 -72.64
C SER A 1062 58.61 35.15 -71.83
N VAL A 1063 59.55 35.36 -70.91
CA VAL A 1063 59.72 36.60 -70.11
C VAL A 1063 59.95 37.82 -71.00
N LEU A 1064 60.54 37.62 -72.19
CA LEU A 1064 60.74 38.69 -73.17
C LEU A 1064 59.43 39.36 -73.60
N ARG A 1065 58.26 38.73 -73.39
CA ARG A 1065 56.94 39.34 -73.59
C ARG A 1065 56.66 40.56 -72.69
N HIS A 1066 57.46 40.77 -71.65
CA HIS A 1066 57.40 41.95 -70.79
C HIS A 1066 58.39 43.05 -71.23
N ALA A 1067 59.36 42.74 -72.10
CA ALA A 1067 60.29 43.73 -72.65
C ALA A 1067 59.55 44.74 -73.55
N ARG A 1068 59.94 46.02 -73.49
CA ARG A 1068 59.40 47.05 -74.40
C ARG A 1068 59.68 46.70 -75.87
N THR A 1069 58.78 47.13 -76.75
CA THR A 1069 58.89 46.92 -78.20
C THR A 1069 60.22 47.42 -78.77
N ALA A 1070 60.75 48.55 -78.26
CA ALA A 1070 62.06 49.08 -78.65
C ALA A 1070 63.24 48.16 -78.30
N LEU A 1071 63.20 47.49 -77.15
CA LEU A 1071 64.23 46.52 -76.74
C LEU A 1071 64.14 45.22 -77.55
N ARG A 1072 62.94 44.75 -77.88
CA ARG A 1072 62.76 43.60 -78.78
C ARG A 1072 63.21 43.87 -80.22
N ALA A 1073 63.19 45.14 -80.64
CA ALA A 1073 63.68 45.58 -81.95
C ALA A 1073 65.20 45.80 -81.99
N ASP A 1074 65.88 45.88 -80.84
CA ASP A 1074 67.33 46.01 -80.77
C ASP A 1074 68.03 44.66 -81.09
N ARG A 1075 68.67 44.63 -82.26
CA ARG A 1075 69.40 43.47 -82.79
C ARG A 1075 70.56 43.04 -81.88
N SER A 1076 71.25 43.98 -81.22
CA SER A 1076 72.35 43.65 -80.30
C SER A 1076 71.85 42.97 -79.03
N PHE A 1077 70.68 43.40 -78.53
CA PHE A 1077 70.05 42.81 -77.36
C PHE A 1077 69.54 41.39 -77.67
N MET A 1078 68.82 41.19 -78.78
CA MET A 1078 68.31 39.88 -79.18
C MET A 1078 69.43 38.86 -79.47
N LEU A 1079 70.59 39.31 -79.99
CA LEU A 1079 71.78 38.48 -80.15
C LEU A 1079 72.39 38.05 -78.81
N LYS A 1080 72.44 38.93 -77.81
CA LYS A 1080 72.90 38.59 -76.45
C LYS A 1080 71.96 37.57 -75.79
N VAL A 1081 70.64 37.71 -75.96
CA VAL A 1081 69.66 36.72 -75.50
C VAL A 1081 69.89 35.35 -76.16
N ALA A 1082 70.07 35.31 -77.48
CA ALA A 1082 70.29 34.07 -78.24
C ALA A 1082 71.59 33.37 -77.86
N ALA A 1083 72.69 34.11 -77.64
CA ALA A 1083 73.97 33.55 -77.18
C ALA A 1083 73.88 32.96 -75.76
N SER A 1084 72.95 33.47 -74.95
CA SER A 1084 72.80 33.11 -73.55
C SER A 1084 71.98 31.83 -73.32
N ASN A 1085 71.08 31.49 -74.26
CA ASN A 1085 70.14 30.36 -74.14
C ASN A 1085 70.70 28.98 -74.50
N GLY A 1086 71.96 28.87 -74.92
CA GLY A 1086 72.60 27.58 -75.20
C GLY A 1086 71.95 26.73 -76.30
N SER A 1087 70.84 27.18 -76.90
CA SER A 1087 70.23 26.57 -78.08
C SER A 1087 70.66 27.36 -79.31
N ALA A 1088 71.43 26.70 -80.19
CA ALA A 1088 71.73 27.18 -81.53
C ALA A 1088 70.47 27.72 -82.25
N PRO A 1089 70.61 28.69 -83.16
CA PRO A 1089 69.48 29.17 -83.93
C PRO A 1089 68.89 28.01 -84.74
N ARG A 1090 67.67 27.58 -84.39
CA ARG A 1090 66.84 26.83 -85.33
C ARG A 1090 66.55 27.78 -86.48
N SER A 1091 66.98 27.35 -87.66
CA SER A 1091 66.75 27.96 -88.96
C SER A 1091 65.32 28.50 -89.09
N ALA A 1092 65.24 29.76 -89.46
CA ALA A 1092 64.03 30.33 -90.05
C ALA A 1092 63.74 29.62 -91.38
N GLU A 1093 62.61 28.92 -91.45
CA GLU A 1093 61.76 28.89 -92.65
C GLU A 1093 60.30 28.97 -92.21
N GLY A 1094 59.64 30.07 -92.60
CA GLY A 1094 58.20 30.33 -92.54
C GLY A 1094 57.65 30.68 -91.15
N GLY A 1095 56.98 31.80 -90.88
CA GLY A 1095 56.47 32.88 -91.71
C GLY A 1095 55.46 33.67 -90.87
N GLN A 1096 55.36 34.97 -91.15
CA GLN A 1096 54.32 35.94 -90.77
C GLN A 1096 54.30 36.58 -89.36
N ALA A 1097 54.61 37.88 -89.42
CA ALA A 1097 54.32 39.04 -88.57
C ALA A 1097 53.06 38.97 -87.67
N GLY A 1098 53.04 39.66 -86.53
CA GLY A 1098 54.02 40.54 -85.90
C GLY A 1098 53.45 41.08 -84.59
#